data_AF-A0A5B7C0Y0-F1
#
_entry.id   AF-A0A5B7C0Y0-F1
#
_cell.length_a   1.000
_cell.length_b   1.000
_cell.length_c   1.000
_cell.angle_alpha   90.00
_cell.angle_beta   90.00
_cell.angle_gamma   90.00
#
_symmetry.space_group_name_H-M   'P 1'
#
loop_
_entity.id
_entity.type
_entity.pdbx_description
1 polymer ?
#
loop_
_entity_poly.entity_id
_entity_poly.type
_entity_poly.pdbx_seq_one_letter_code
_entity_poly.pdbx_strand_id
1 'polypeptide(L)'
;MHRRLAIFCHRILTNSSLFSPRTNTILYNQSNLLNSRNNGFSVFRMFMFTSTQPRRVLDPDDPATLMKEDGVAVCSQMWIENFREPNKTVTNLTGYLRRFELWVLAYQKVSADETGAYLPRSAIQRSALEDLLALRNAVLDNRFKWGARLEFFIKSPKDKTEYESLSKRKIKAILTTTQPAAFQDRIVQEVLFMILEPIYEARFSQKSFAFRPGRNAHTVLRVVRRSFAGYLWYIKGDLSTILDGMKVGMVISALMRDVRDKKVIDLVKAALVTPVITSRVDEGEKKKKKKRKYQKKRVLAEDEPKPDPYWLESFFGFAPEEAEKVPSWGHCGILSPLLANICLDELDHWIEDKIKEFYHPSKNDVIWNSPDGEVEQGNTSWPEFVPTSGPDKTKKIDYIRYGGHILIGIRGPRADAATLRKQLIEFCDKKYLLKLDNESLPIEHITKGIMFLDHVLCRRVVYPTLRYTATGGKIISEKGVGTLLSVTASLKQCIKQFRKLSFLKGDRDPDPQPCFRMFHATQAHTNAQMNKLLSTMVEWYRYADNRKKVVNFFSYIIRGSLSKLYAAKYKLRSRAKVYKIGARNLSRPLKEKKGQSPEYHNLLRMGLVESIDGLQYTRMSLVPETDYTPFPAGWRPDHEKALLEYIRLDDPKTLEEQRSCIREQGLISPQDYVSMLVWNYKRNANIVDQLSTTMIGGNNIRSGKELLLRSNHENYDQSTRDEEDNEERFHAAHML
;
A
#
# COMPACT_ATOMS: atom_id res chain seq x y z
N MET A 1 -15.29 18.86 10.61
CA MET A 1 -13.93 18.47 10.15
C MET A 1 -13.10 19.72 9.78
N HIS A 2 -12.74 20.62 10.71
CA HIS A 2 -11.80 21.72 10.42
C HIS A 2 -10.96 22.06 11.66
N ARG A 3 -9.98 21.21 12.02
CA ARG A 3 -8.98 21.49 13.06
C ARG A 3 -7.61 20.82 12.80
N ARG A 4 -7.20 20.65 11.55
CA ARG A 4 -5.90 20.01 11.22
C ARG A 4 -5.04 20.74 10.18
N LEU A 5 -5.23 22.05 9.99
CA LEU A 5 -4.43 22.83 9.03
C LEU A 5 -3.43 23.81 9.67
N ALA A 6 -3.26 23.85 10.99
CA ALA A 6 -2.46 24.90 11.64
C ALA A 6 -1.02 24.52 12.05
N ILE A 7 -0.47 23.36 11.66
CA ILE A 7 0.87 22.93 12.14
C ILE A 7 1.95 22.93 11.04
N PHE A 8 1.62 23.10 9.76
CA PHE A 8 2.62 22.98 8.68
C PHE A 8 3.13 24.31 8.07
N CYS A 9 2.61 25.47 8.46
CA CYS A 9 3.00 26.74 7.81
C CYS A 9 4.19 27.49 8.46
N HIS A 10 4.83 26.99 9.52
CA HIS A 10 5.84 27.79 10.24
C HIS A 10 7.32 27.43 10.03
N ARG A 11 7.69 26.62 9.02
CA ARG A 11 9.10 26.23 8.82
C ARG A 11 9.65 26.27 7.39
N ILE A 12 8.98 26.94 6.44
CA ILE A 12 9.41 27.00 5.02
C ILE A 12 9.72 28.44 4.55
N LEU A 13 9.87 29.41 5.47
CA LEU A 13 10.26 30.79 5.13
C LEU A 13 11.55 31.23 5.82
N THR A 14 12.60 30.41 5.74
CA THR A 14 13.99 30.87 5.93
C THR A 14 14.90 30.01 5.06
N ASN A 15 15.02 30.36 3.78
CA ASN A 15 16.25 30.27 2.98
C ASN A 15 15.92 30.42 1.50
N SER A 16 15.82 31.67 1.05
CA SER A 16 15.90 32.02 -0.37
C SER A 16 16.58 33.38 -0.47
N SER A 17 17.89 33.40 -0.70
CA SER A 17 18.56 34.54 -1.34
C SER A 17 19.06 34.08 -2.70
N LEU A 18 18.35 34.58 -3.71
CA LEU A 18 18.65 34.51 -5.13
C LEU A 18 19.91 35.32 -5.43
N PHE A 19 20.77 34.82 -6.32
CA PHE A 19 21.81 35.60 -7.00
C PHE A 19 21.55 35.61 -8.50
N SER A 20 21.45 36.81 -9.06
CA SER A 20 21.81 37.16 -10.44
C SER A 20 21.83 38.71 -10.56
N PRO A 21 22.47 39.33 -11.55
CA PRO A 21 23.91 39.32 -11.83
C PRO A 21 24.48 40.76 -12.03
N ARG A 22 25.81 40.83 -12.24
CA ARG A 22 26.60 41.87 -12.96
C ARG A 22 27.31 43.01 -12.20
N THR A 23 28.62 43.04 -12.50
CA THR A 23 29.52 44.17 -12.85
C THR A 23 30.02 45.16 -11.79
N ASN A 24 31.34 45.05 -11.59
CA ASN A 24 32.39 46.08 -11.60
C ASN A 24 32.50 47.16 -10.50
N THR A 25 33.78 47.34 -10.11
CA THR A 25 34.47 48.56 -9.65
C THR A 25 34.08 49.10 -8.26
N ILE A 26 34.93 49.09 -7.23
CA ILE A 26 36.26 49.71 -6.99
C ILE A 26 36.09 50.75 -5.85
N LEU A 27 36.91 50.56 -4.81
CA LEU A 27 37.50 51.55 -3.88
C LEU A 27 36.68 52.29 -2.78
N TYR A 28 37.45 52.53 -1.71
CA TYR A 28 37.32 53.42 -0.53
C TYR A 28 36.53 52.88 0.68
N ASN A 29 37.17 52.38 1.75
CA ASN A 29 38.10 52.98 2.73
C ASN A 29 37.48 54.11 3.58
N GLN A 30 37.20 53.82 4.86
CA GLN A 30 37.31 54.69 6.06
C GLN A 30 36.58 54.01 7.23
N SER A 31 37.29 53.40 8.18
CA SER A 31 37.96 53.98 9.35
C SER A 31 37.10 53.89 10.62
N ASN A 32 37.49 52.96 11.48
CA ASN A 32 37.11 52.85 12.89
C ASN A 32 37.67 54.03 13.71
N LEU A 33 36.98 54.38 14.79
CA LEU A 33 37.54 55.13 15.91
C LEU A 33 37.25 54.44 17.25
N LEU A 34 38.35 54.06 17.91
CA LEU A 34 38.66 54.19 19.35
C LEU A 34 38.07 53.14 20.32
N ASN A 35 38.78 52.57 21.29
CA ASN A 35 40.06 52.96 21.89
C ASN A 35 40.73 51.80 22.69
N SER A 36 42.04 51.68 22.49
CA SER A 36 43.16 51.32 23.40
C SER A 36 42.97 50.44 24.66
N ARG A 37 43.73 49.33 24.73
CA ARG A 37 44.79 49.13 25.76
C ARG A 37 45.79 48.00 25.41
N ASN A 38 47.03 48.43 25.14
CA ASN A 38 48.38 47.84 25.27
C ASN A 38 48.66 46.31 25.30
N ASN A 39 49.34 45.88 24.22
CA ASN A 39 50.70 45.30 24.08
C ASN A 39 51.21 44.08 24.88
N GLY A 40 51.65 43.07 24.10
CA GLY A 40 52.68 42.08 24.44
C GLY A 40 52.88 41.03 23.34
N PHE A 41 53.92 41.20 22.51
CA PHE A 41 54.23 40.48 21.26
C PHE A 41 54.60 38.98 21.41
N SER A 42 54.19 38.15 20.43
CA SER A 42 55.05 37.10 19.86
C SER A 42 54.59 36.70 18.44
N VAL A 43 55.58 36.35 17.64
CA VAL A 43 55.64 36.36 16.17
C VAL A 43 55.25 35.00 15.59
N PHE A 44 54.41 34.96 14.55
CA PHE A 44 54.33 33.81 13.64
C PHE A 44 54.48 34.25 12.18
N ARG A 45 55.58 33.76 11.59
CA ARG A 45 56.04 33.99 10.23
C ARG A 45 55.33 33.00 9.30
N MET A 46 54.69 33.53 8.27
CA MET A 46 53.99 32.81 7.21
C MET A 46 55.02 32.31 6.19
N PHE A 47 54.99 31.01 5.85
CA PHE A 47 55.61 30.50 4.63
C PHE A 47 54.52 29.91 3.74
N MET A 48 54.26 30.61 2.63
CA MET A 48 53.50 30.13 1.49
C MET A 48 54.38 29.18 0.67
N PHE A 49 53.93 27.95 0.46
CA PHE A 49 54.37 27.13 -0.68
C PHE A 49 53.19 26.98 -1.63
N THR A 50 53.25 27.70 -2.75
CA THR A 50 52.39 27.49 -3.90
C THR A 50 52.89 26.27 -4.67
N SER A 51 52.14 25.17 -4.60
CA SER A 51 52.29 24.05 -5.54
C SER A 51 51.39 24.29 -6.75
N THR A 52 52.02 24.62 -7.88
CA THR A 52 51.40 24.62 -9.20
C THR A 52 51.19 23.18 -9.67
N GLN A 53 49.99 22.62 -9.44
CA GLN A 53 49.58 21.43 -10.18
C GLN A 53 48.93 21.82 -11.52
N PRO A 54 49.26 21.11 -12.62
CA PRO A 54 48.65 21.37 -13.91
C PRO A 54 47.15 21.01 -13.87
N ARG A 55 46.30 21.85 -14.46
CA ARG A 55 44.87 21.57 -14.67
C ARG A 55 44.73 20.22 -15.38
N ARG A 56 44.34 19.18 -14.63
CA ARG A 56 43.84 17.93 -15.22
C ARG A 56 42.65 18.29 -16.11
N VAL A 57 42.69 17.88 -17.37
CA VAL A 57 41.48 17.81 -18.21
C VAL A 57 40.50 16.92 -17.44
N LEU A 58 39.34 17.47 -17.06
CA LEU A 58 38.29 16.70 -16.38
C LEU A 58 37.85 15.60 -17.34
N ASP A 59 38.03 14.35 -16.94
CA ASP A 59 37.63 13.19 -17.72
C ASP A 59 36.11 13.24 -17.91
N PRO A 60 35.58 13.25 -19.15
CA PRO A 60 34.12 13.27 -19.39
C PRO A 60 33.40 12.06 -18.79
N ASP A 61 34.13 11.01 -18.42
CA ASP A 61 33.65 9.80 -17.76
C ASP A 61 33.92 9.76 -16.23
N ASP A 62 34.35 10.85 -15.59
CA ASP A 62 34.53 10.86 -14.12
C ASP A 62 33.16 10.78 -13.40
N PRO A 63 32.94 9.80 -12.49
CA PRO A 63 31.67 9.63 -11.80
C PRO A 63 31.21 10.87 -11.04
N ALA A 64 32.13 11.72 -10.56
CA ALA A 64 31.79 12.96 -9.89
C ALA A 64 31.19 14.02 -10.83
N THR A 65 31.61 14.05 -12.09
CA THR A 65 31.17 15.02 -13.11
C THR A 65 29.82 14.63 -13.72
N LEU A 66 29.51 13.34 -13.73
CA LEU A 66 28.28 12.77 -14.26
C LEU A 66 27.08 12.88 -13.30
N MET A 67 27.31 13.16 -12.01
CA MET A 67 26.23 13.25 -11.01
C MET A 67 25.81 14.70 -10.78
N LYS A 68 25.05 15.28 -11.71
CA LYS A 68 24.64 16.68 -11.66
C LYS A 68 23.42 16.92 -10.77
N GLU A 69 22.51 15.95 -10.73
CA GLU A 69 21.24 16.01 -10.00
C GLU A 69 21.18 14.92 -8.91
N ASP A 70 20.19 15.00 -8.03
CA ASP A 70 19.85 13.87 -7.17
C ASP A 70 19.02 12.86 -7.95
N GLY A 71 19.35 11.57 -7.85
CA GLY A 71 18.64 10.54 -8.61
C GLY A 71 17.15 10.47 -8.26
N VAL A 72 16.79 10.85 -7.03
CA VAL A 72 15.39 10.89 -6.56
C VAL A 72 14.63 12.01 -7.27
N ALA A 73 15.29 13.14 -7.54
CA ALA A 73 14.71 14.25 -8.31
C ALA A 73 14.44 13.82 -9.76
N VAL A 74 15.37 13.09 -10.39
CA VAL A 74 15.18 12.52 -11.73
C VAL A 74 13.99 11.57 -11.76
N CYS A 75 13.88 10.65 -10.79
CA CYS A 75 12.73 9.76 -10.69
C CYS A 75 11.44 10.56 -10.53
N SER A 76 11.41 11.52 -9.60
CA SER A 76 10.22 12.33 -9.34
C SER A 76 9.74 13.09 -10.58
N GLN A 77 10.68 13.64 -11.36
CA GLN A 77 10.38 14.30 -12.63
C GLN A 77 9.74 13.32 -13.63
N MET A 78 10.26 12.09 -13.74
CA MET A 78 9.66 11.06 -14.59
C MET A 78 8.23 10.71 -14.16
N TRP A 79 7.97 10.61 -12.86
CA TRP A 79 6.62 10.40 -12.33
C TRP A 79 5.68 11.56 -12.70
N ILE A 80 6.12 12.81 -12.53
CA ILE A 80 5.32 13.99 -12.88
C ILE A 80 4.99 14.02 -14.38
N GLU A 81 5.99 13.80 -15.25
CA GLU A 81 5.82 13.82 -16.71
C GLU A 81 4.83 12.76 -17.20
N ASN A 82 4.92 11.53 -16.68
CA ASN A 82 4.02 10.44 -17.10
C ASN A 82 2.60 10.59 -16.53
N PHE A 83 2.44 11.12 -15.31
CA PHE A 83 1.12 11.39 -14.75
C PHE A 83 0.43 12.59 -15.40
N ARG A 84 1.19 13.54 -15.97
CA ARG A 84 0.63 14.66 -16.76
C ARG A 84 0.04 14.19 -18.08
N GLU A 85 0.70 13.26 -18.77
CA GLU A 85 0.25 12.72 -20.06
C GLU A 85 0.22 11.16 -20.07
N PRO A 86 -0.73 10.51 -19.38
CA PRO A 86 -0.74 9.05 -19.22
C PRO A 86 -0.80 8.28 -20.55
N ASN A 87 -1.48 8.83 -21.57
CA ASN A 87 -1.70 8.14 -22.85
C ASN A 87 -0.54 8.28 -23.84
N LYS A 88 0.51 9.05 -23.51
CA LYS A 88 1.63 9.31 -24.42
C LYS A 88 2.52 8.10 -24.60
N THR A 89 2.76 7.70 -25.84
CA THR A 89 3.72 6.64 -26.17
C THR A 89 5.14 7.14 -25.93
N VAL A 90 5.93 6.38 -25.16
CA VAL A 90 7.28 6.80 -24.77
C VAL A 90 8.32 6.22 -25.73
N THR A 91 9.14 7.09 -26.33
CA THR A 91 10.13 6.72 -27.36
C THR A 91 11.58 6.90 -26.93
N ASN A 92 11.88 7.81 -25.98
CA ASN A 92 13.24 8.17 -25.59
C ASN A 92 13.59 7.67 -24.17
N LEU A 93 13.62 6.36 -23.96
CA LEU A 93 14.00 5.77 -22.66
C LEU A 93 15.52 5.62 -22.51
N THR A 94 16.21 5.46 -23.63
CA THR A 94 17.67 5.40 -23.71
C THR A 94 18.31 6.66 -23.13
N GLY A 95 17.64 7.82 -23.22
CA GLY A 95 18.08 9.05 -22.55
C GLY A 95 18.18 8.91 -21.03
N TYR A 96 17.19 8.27 -20.39
CA TYR A 96 17.22 8.00 -18.95
C TYR A 96 18.24 6.93 -18.58
N LEU A 97 18.43 5.90 -19.42
CA LEU A 97 19.49 4.89 -19.21
C LEU A 97 20.90 5.49 -19.19
N ARG A 98 21.13 6.63 -19.84
CA ARG A 98 22.43 7.33 -19.82
C ARG A 98 22.69 8.09 -18.51
N ARG A 99 21.63 8.48 -17.77
CA ARG A 99 21.74 9.24 -16.52
C ARG A 99 22.36 8.36 -15.44
N PHE A 100 23.58 8.70 -15.01
CA PHE A 100 24.34 7.89 -14.04
C PHE A 100 23.68 7.88 -12.66
N GLU A 101 22.93 8.92 -12.32
CA GLU A 101 22.21 9.08 -11.07
C GLU A 101 21.23 7.93 -10.81
N LEU A 102 20.56 7.41 -11.86
CA LEU A 102 19.64 6.28 -11.75
C LEU A 102 20.37 4.97 -11.43
N TRP A 103 21.57 4.77 -12.00
CA TRP A 103 22.40 3.59 -11.73
C TRP A 103 22.87 3.57 -10.28
N VAL A 104 23.23 4.73 -9.74
CA VAL A 104 23.68 4.85 -8.35
C VAL A 104 22.53 4.57 -7.38
N LEU A 105 21.32 5.09 -7.66
CA LEU A 105 20.13 4.73 -6.88
C LEU A 105 19.82 3.24 -6.95
N ALA A 106 19.90 2.63 -8.13
CA ALA A 106 19.69 1.20 -8.30
C ALA A 106 20.70 0.39 -7.47
N TYR A 107 21.98 0.78 -7.52
CA TYR A 107 23.02 0.17 -6.69
C TYR A 107 22.72 0.30 -5.20
N GLN A 108 22.26 1.46 -4.72
CA GLN A 108 21.90 1.66 -3.32
C GLN A 108 20.72 0.76 -2.89
N LYS A 109 19.70 0.63 -3.72
CA LYS A 109 18.55 -0.24 -3.46
C LYS A 109 18.95 -1.71 -3.41
N VAL A 110 19.64 -2.21 -4.43
CA VAL A 110 20.07 -3.61 -4.50
C VAL A 110 21.07 -3.94 -3.38
N SER A 111 21.95 -3.00 -3.02
CA SER A 111 22.86 -3.15 -1.87
C SER A 111 22.11 -3.21 -0.55
N ALA A 112 21.03 -2.44 -0.41
CA ALA A 112 20.18 -2.46 0.78
C ALA A 112 19.42 -3.78 0.91
N ASP A 113 18.93 -4.35 -0.20
CA ASP A 113 18.28 -5.66 -0.22
C ASP A 113 19.25 -6.78 0.18
N GLU A 114 20.51 -6.69 -0.22
CA GLU A 114 21.52 -7.68 0.18
C GLU A 114 21.96 -7.51 1.62
N THR A 115 22.31 -6.29 2.04
CA THR A 115 22.93 -6.03 3.35
C THR A 115 21.91 -5.86 4.47
N GLY A 116 20.66 -5.58 4.15
CA GLY A 116 19.59 -5.24 5.10
C GLY A 116 19.70 -3.82 5.66
N ALA A 117 20.61 -2.98 5.14
CA ALA A 117 20.82 -1.61 5.57
C ALA A 117 21.01 -0.66 4.38
N TYR A 118 20.39 0.51 4.46
CA TYR A 118 20.51 1.52 3.41
C TYR A 118 21.90 2.17 3.45
N LEU A 119 22.62 2.13 2.32
CA LEU A 119 23.95 2.73 2.19
C LEU A 119 23.83 4.18 1.67
N PRO A 120 24.23 5.20 2.45
CA PRO A 120 24.20 6.57 1.98
C PRO A 120 25.20 6.76 0.84
N ARG A 121 24.91 7.72 -0.05
CA ARG A 121 25.70 8.00 -1.26
C ARG A 121 27.18 8.27 -0.95
N SER A 122 27.47 8.93 0.17
CA SER A 122 28.83 9.25 0.62
C SER A 122 29.64 8.03 1.08
N ALA A 123 28.99 6.92 1.40
CA ALA A 123 29.64 5.69 1.86
C ALA A 123 29.97 4.71 0.71
N ILE A 124 29.62 5.04 -0.53
CA ILE A 124 29.92 4.23 -1.71
C ILE A 124 31.40 4.44 -2.08
N GLN A 125 32.15 3.35 -2.21
CA GLN A 125 33.56 3.41 -2.61
C GLN A 125 33.71 3.89 -4.06
N ARG A 126 34.80 4.63 -4.35
CA ARG A 126 35.08 5.15 -5.70
C ARG A 126 35.22 4.03 -6.75
N SER A 127 35.88 2.93 -6.38
CA SER A 127 36.01 1.73 -7.24
C SER A 127 34.64 1.18 -7.66
N ALA A 128 33.70 1.08 -6.72
CA ALA A 128 32.35 0.61 -7.01
C ALA A 128 31.58 1.56 -7.97
N LEU A 129 31.85 2.88 -7.91
CA LEU A 129 31.28 3.84 -8.87
C LEU A 129 31.88 3.69 -10.27
N GLU A 130 33.18 3.43 -10.37
CA GLU A 130 33.88 3.17 -11.64
C GLU A 130 33.40 1.85 -12.28
N ASP A 131 33.25 0.79 -11.48
CA ASP A 131 32.67 -0.50 -11.89
C ASP A 131 31.22 -0.35 -12.37
N LEU A 132 30.43 0.49 -11.68
CA LEU A 132 29.05 0.80 -12.06
C LEU A 132 28.97 1.59 -13.37
N LEU A 133 29.90 2.51 -13.62
CA LEU A 133 30.03 3.20 -14.90
C LEU A 133 30.38 2.22 -16.03
N ALA A 134 31.28 1.27 -15.77
CA ALA A 134 31.62 0.22 -16.73
C ALA A 134 30.40 -0.64 -17.07
N LEU A 135 29.59 -1.02 -16.06
CA LEU A 135 28.34 -1.74 -16.28
C LEU A 135 27.34 -0.93 -17.12
N ARG A 136 27.13 0.35 -16.79
CA ARG A 136 26.24 1.24 -17.56
C ARG A 136 26.69 1.31 -19.02
N ASN A 137 27.96 1.56 -19.26
CA ASN A 137 28.51 1.70 -20.61
C ASN A 137 28.38 0.37 -21.38
N ALA A 138 28.64 -0.77 -20.73
CA ALA A 138 28.44 -2.09 -21.33
C ALA A 138 26.98 -2.36 -21.72
N VAL A 139 26.00 -1.87 -20.94
CA VAL A 139 24.58 -1.97 -21.29
C VAL A 139 24.23 -1.05 -22.46
N LEU A 140 24.73 0.18 -22.47
CA LEU A 140 24.49 1.14 -23.57
C LEU A 140 25.09 0.68 -24.91
N ASP A 141 26.23 -0.01 -24.86
CA ASP A 141 26.97 -0.56 -25.99
C ASP A 141 26.48 -1.95 -26.45
N ASN A 142 25.43 -2.51 -25.82
CA ASN A 142 24.94 -3.88 -26.05
C ASN A 142 26.00 -4.99 -25.80
N ARG A 143 27.00 -4.74 -24.95
CA ARG A 143 28.01 -5.74 -24.54
C ARG A 143 27.58 -6.57 -23.33
N PHE A 144 26.58 -6.09 -22.59
CA PHE A 144 26.04 -6.77 -21.41
C PHE A 144 25.30 -8.06 -21.77
N LYS A 145 25.52 -9.12 -20.98
CA LYS A 145 24.85 -10.42 -21.11
C LYS A 145 24.22 -10.80 -19.77
N TRP A 146 22.93 -11.12 -19.81
CA TRP A 146 22.19 -11.63 -18.66
C TRP A 146 22.77 -12.95 -18.17
N GLY A 147 22.83 -13.14 -16.85
CA GLY A 147 23.27 -14.39 -16.25
C GLY A 147 24.77 -14.67 -16.37
N ALA A 148 25.59 -13.65 -16.66
CA ALA A 148 27.04 -13.80 -16.62
C ALA A 148 27.50 -14.10 -15.17
N ARG A 149 28.13 -15.27 -14.97
CA ARG A 149 28.56 -15.78 -13.65
C ARG A 149 30.07 -15.79 -13.42
N LEU A 150 30.85 -15.47 -14.45
CA LEU A 150 32.32 -15.48 -14.41
C LEU A 150 32.88 -14.11 -14.78
N GLU A 151 32.20 -13.41 -15.70
CA GLU A 151 32.50 -12.04 -16.10
C GLU A 151 31.55 -11.10 -15.35
N PHE A 152 32.10 -10.40 -14.35
CA PHE A 152 31.37 -9.39 -13.59
C PHE A 152 31.94 -8.01 -13.87
N PHE A 153 31.06 -7.07 -14.20
CA PHE A 153 31.42 -5.65 -14.19
C PHE A 153 31.39 -5.10 -12.76
N ILE A 154 30.43 -5.57 -11.96
CA ILE A 154 30.30 -5.18 -10.54
C ILE A 154 29.97 -6.41 -9.68
N LYS A 155 30.68 -6.55 -8.56
CA LYS A 155 30.50 -7.63 -7.59
C LYS A 155 29.57 -7.20 -6.46
N SER A 156 28.93 -8.17 -5.82
CA SER A 156 28.18 -7.91 -4.58
C SER A 156 29.13 -7.37 -3.50
N PRO A 157 28.71 -6.39 -2.68
CA PRO A 157 29.48 -5.95 -1.52
C PRO A 157 29.86 -7.07 -0.54
N LYS A 158 29.11 -8.19 -0.56
CA LYS A 158 29.37 -9.38 0.27
C LYS A 158 30.35 -10.36 -0.38
N ASP A 159 30.53 -10.28 -1.69
CA ASP A 159 31.31 -11.25 -2.44
C ASP A 159 32.79 -10.85 -2.46
N LYS A 160 33.56 -11.49 -1.57
CA LYS A 160 35.02 -11.35 -1.50
C LYS A 160 35.76 -12.37 -2.39
N THR A 161 35.05 -13.13 -3.23
CA THR A 161 35.70 -14.20 -4.01
C THR A 161 36.50 -13.65 -5.19
N GLU A 162 37.73 -14.12 -5.30
CA GLU A 162 38.60 -13.90 -6.45
C GLU A 162 38.34 -14.98 -7.49
N TYR A 163 37.62 -14.64 -8.55
CA TYR A 163 37.21 -15.59 -9.58
C TYR A 163 38.38 -16.07 -10.45
N GLU A 164 39.44 -15.26 -10.58
CA GLU A 164 40.64 -15.55 -11.37
C GLU A 164 41.48 -16.71 -10.80
N SER A 165 41.40 -16.95 -9.49
CA SER A 165 42.15 -18.00 -8.78
C SER A 165 41.33 -19.27 -8.52
N LEU A 166 40.10 -19.38 -9.06
CA LEU A 166 39.23 -20.52 -8.81
C LEU A 166 39.64 -21.79 -9.57
N SER A 167 39.59 -22.94 -8.88
CA SER A 167 39.83 -24.24 -9.52
C SER A 167 38.72 -24.60 -10.52
N LYS A 168 39.08 -25.35 -11.58
CA LYS A 168 38.14 -25.83 -12.62
C LYS A 168 36.91 -26.56 -12.04
N ARG A 169 37.07 -27.28 -10.92
CA ARG A 169 35.96 -27.96 -10.23
C ARG A 169 34.98 -26.97 -9.61
N LYS A 170 35.47 -25.86 -9.04
CA LYS A 170 34.65 -24.82 -8.41
C LYS A 170 33.92 -23.96 -9.45
N ILE A 171 34.59 -23.66 -10.57
CA ILE A 171 33.96 -23.03 -11.75
C ILE A 171 32.82 -23.89 -12.28
N LYS A 172 33.05 -25.20 -12.48
CA LYS A 172 32.00 -26.14 -12.92
C LYS A 172 30.82 -26.16 -11.93
N ALA A 173 31.08 -26.13 -10.62
CA ALA A 173 30.03 -26.10 -9.61
C ALA A 173 29.20 -24.80 -9.66
N ILE A 174 29.82 -23.64 -9.88
CA ILE A 174 29.11 -22.35 -10.02
C ILE A 174 28.24 -22.33 -11.28
N LEU A 175 28.71 -22.94 -12.37
CA LEU A 175 27.96 -23.04 -13.62
C LEU A 175 26.80 -24.04 -13.53
N THR A 176 26.94 -25.16 -12.80
CA THR A 176 25.91 -26.19 -12.76
C THR A 176 24.88 -26.02 -11.63
N THR A 177 25.19 -25.21 -10.61
CA THR A 177 24.32 -25.04 -9.43
C THR A 177 23.33 -23.89 -9.63
N THR A 178 22.10 -24.04 -9.11
CA THR A 178 21.14 -22.93 -8.97
C THR A 178 21.68 -21.90 -8.00
N GLN A 179 21.90 -20.69 -8.48
CA GLN A 179 22.26 -19.54 -7.67
C GLN A 179 21.26 -18.41 -7.90
N PRO A 180 21.08 -17.50 -6.92
CA PRO A 180 20.28 -16.31 -7.10
C PRO A 180 20.81 -15.46 -8.26
N ALA A 181 19.96 -14.58 -8.79
CA ALA A 181 20.35 -13.68 -9.89
C ALA A 181 21.62 -12.88 -9.53
N ALA A 182 22.50 -12.73 -10.52
CA ALA A 182 23.76 -11.99 -10.35
C ALA A 182 23.47 -10.57 -9.83
N PHE A 183 24.39 -10.03 -9.02
CA PHE A 183 24.22 -8.69 -8.44
C PHE A 183 24.10 -7.62 -9.52
N GLN A 184 24.93 -7.69 -10.57
CA GLN A 184 24.84 -6.81 -11.74
C GLN A 184 23.49 -6.92 -12.47
N ASP A 185 22.95 -8.13 -12.63
CA ASP A 185 21.63 -8.34 -13.27
C ASP A 185 20.53 -7.63 -12.46
N ARG A 186 20.60 -7.70 -11.12
CA ARG A 186 19.63 -7.01 -10.24
C ARG A 186 19.73 -5.50 -10.35
N ILE A 187 20.94 -4.94 -10.50
CA ILE A 187 21.11 -3.50 -10.73
C ILE A 187 20.46 -3.08 -12.05
N VAL A 188 20.73 -3.80 -13.15
CA VAL A 188 20.13 -3.49 -14.46
C VAL A 188 18.59 -3.63 -14.40
N GLN A 189 18.08 -4.65 -13.72
CA GLN A 189 16.64 -4.81 -13.49
C GLN A 189 16.04 -3.64 -12.70
N GLU A 190 16.70 -3.17 -11.64
CA GLU A 190 16.21 -2.07 -10.82
C GLU A 190 16.23 -0.73 -11.60
N VAL A 191 17.25 -0.49 -12.43
CA VAL A 191 17.26 0.67 -13.34
C VAL A 191 16.08 0.61 -14.31
N LEU A 192 15.86 -0.54 -14.94
CA LEU A 192 14.71 -0.74 -15.83
C LEU A 192 13.38 -0.58 -15.09
N PHE A 193 13.30 -1.05 -13.85
CA PHE A 193 12.10 -0.96 -13.02
C PHE A 193 11.77 0.50 -12.72
N MET A 194 12.74 1.29 -12.26
CA MET A 194 12.57 2.72 -11.98
C MET A 194 12.18 3.53 -13.21
N ILE A 195 12.56 3.09 -14.42
CA ILE A 195 12.19 3.74 -15.68
C ILE A 195 10.79 3.34 -16.13
N LEU A 196 10.42 2.05 -16.02
CA LEU A 196 9.15 1.53 -16.52
C LEU A 196 7.98 1.73 -15.55
N GLU A 197 8.22 1.66 -14.24
CA GLU A 197 7.18 1.82 -13.20
C GLU A 197 6.38 3.13 -13.35
N PRO A 198 6.99 4.32 -13.49
CA PRO A 198 6.24 5.58 -13.62
C PRO A 198 5.34 5.63 -14.86
N ILE A 199 5.77 4.99 -15.96
CA ILE A 199 5.05 4.97 -17.24
C ILE A 199 3.77 4.16 -17.10
N TYR A 200 3.90 2.96 -16.53
CA TYR A 200 2.77 2.04 -16.42
C TYR A 200 1.87 2.33 -15.24
N GLU A 201 2.41 2.85 -14.13
CA GLU A 201 1.60 3.18 -12.96
C GLU A 201 0.56 4.26 -13.26
N ALA A 202 0.89 5.23 -14.11
CA ALA A 202 -0.05 6.26 -14.59
C ALA A 202 -1.18 5.68 -15.46
N ARG A 203 -0.97 4.51 -16.09
CA ARG A 203 -1.87 3.88 -17.07
C ARG A 203 -2.72 2.75 -16.48
N PHE A 204 -2.20 2.05 -15.48
CA PHE A 204 -2.85 0.88 -14.91
C PHE A 204 -4.22 1.19 -14.33
N SER A 205 -5.17 0.27 -14.56
CA SER A 205 -6.51 0.30 -13.96
C SER A 205 -6.47 0.50 -12.45
N GLN A 206 -7.35 1.36 -11.93
CA GLN A 206 -7.50 1.58 -10.48
C GLN A 206 -8.06 0.34 -9.74
N LYS A 207 -8.56 -0.67 -10.48
CA LYS A 207 -9.10 -1.92 -9.94
C LYS A 207 -8.04 -3.02 -9.79
N SER A 208 -6.79 -2.76 -10.17
CA SER A 208 -5.63 -3.65 -9.98
C SER A 208 -4.76 -3.23 -8.80
N PHE A 209 -4.49 -4.15 -7.86
CA PHE A 209 -3.86 -3.82 -6.57
C PHE A 209 -2.51 -4.47 -6.29
N ALA A 210 -2.22 -5.68 -6.77
CA ALA A 210 -0.98 -6.36 -6.41
C ALA A 210 0.23 -5.81 -7.15
N PHE A 211 1.41 -5.90 -6.52
CA PHE A 211 2.70 -5.48 -7.08
C PHE A 211 2.76 -4.00 -7.49
N ARG A 212 1.97 -3.14 -6.81
CA ARG A 212 1.90 -1.71 -7.08
C ARG A 212 2.16 -0.89 -5.82
N PRO A 213 2.79 0.28 -5.93
CA PRO A 213 3.07 1.12 -4.77
C PRO A 213 1.76 1.58 -4.11
N GLY A 214 1.74 1.62 -2.78
CA GLY A 214 0.59 2.11 -2.00
C GLY A 214 -0.70 1.28 -2.10
N ARG A 215 -0.69 0.15 -2.81
CA ARG A 215 -1.82 -0.79 -2.90
C ARG A 215 -1.44 -2.13 -2.25
N ASN A 216 -2.31 -2.63 -1.39
CA ASN A 216 -2.09 -3.88 -0.65
C ASN A 216 -3.40 -4.67 -0.47
N ALA A 217 -3.31 -5.87 0.13
CA ALA A 217 -4.50 -6.68 0.39
C ALA A 217 -5.53 -5.95 1.27
N HIS A 218 -5.08 -5.11 2.21
CA HIS A 218 -5.97 -4.29 3.03
C HIS A 218 -6.74 -3.23 2.22
N THR A 219 -6.09 -2.59 1.24
CA THR A 219 -6.77 -1.64 0.35
C THR A 219 -7.88 -2.33 -0.43
N VAL A 220 -7.65 -3.58 -0.87
CA VAL A 220 -8.67 -4.38 -1.54
C VAL A 220 -9.88 -4.61 -0.62
N LEU A 221 -9.67 -5.06 0.61
CA LEU A 221 -10.76 -5.34 1.56
C LEU A 221 -11.61 -4.10 1.87
N ARG A 222 -11.00 -2.92 1.89
CA ARG A 222 -11.71 -1.65 2.06
C ARG A 222 -12.54 -1.29 0.82
N VAL A 223 -11.99 -1.50 -0.38
CA VAL A 223 -12.73 -1.30 -1.64
C VAL A 223 -13.88 -2.30 -1.75
N VAL A 224 -13.70 -3.55 -1.33
CA VAL A 224 -14.76 -4.57 -1.27
C VAL A 224 -15.88 -4.11 -0.33
N ARG A 225 -15.57 -3.69 0.90
CA ARG A 225 -16.59 -3.19 1.85
C ARG A 225 -17.44 -2.06 1.29
N ARG A 226 -16.81 -1.15 0.56
CA ARG A 226 -17.48 0.01 -0.01
C ARG A 226 -18.29 -0.32 -1.26
N SER A 227 -17.63 -0.92 -2.24
CA SER A 227 -18.16 -1.00 -3.61
C SER A 227 -19.01 -2.24 -3.80
N PHE A 228 -18.70 -3.34 -3.12
CA PHE A 228 -19.38 -4.64 -3.33
C PHE A 228 -20.61 -4.81 -2.42
N ALA A 229 -21.11 -3.73 -1.83
CA ALA A 229 -22.38 -3.74 -1.13
C ALA A 229 -23.53 -3.96 -2.14
N GLY A 230 -24.44 -4.90 -1.85
CA GLY A 230 -25.62 -5.14 -2.69
C GLY A 230 -25.43 -6.11 -3.88
N TYR A 231 -24.26 -6.73 -4.00
CA TYR A 231 -23.99 -7.79 -4.98
C TYR A 231 -24.38 -9.16 -4.40
N LEU A 232 -24.97 -10.02 -5.23
CA LEU A 232 -25.49 -11.32 -4.81
C LEU A 232 -24.66 -12.49 -5.35
N TRP A 233 -24.21 -12.36 -6.60
CA TRP A 233 -23.41 -13.36 -7.29
C TRP A 233 -21.99 -12.87 -7.43
N TYR A 234 -21.03 -13.78 -7.23
CA TYR A 234 -19.62 -13.50 -7.37
C TYR A 234 -18.97 -14.55 -8.26
N ILE A 235 -18.04 -14.10 -9.10
CA ILE A 235 -17.13 -14.96 -9.85
C ILE A 235 -15.75 -14.77 -9.23
N LYS A 236 -15.23 -15.84 -8.63
CA LYS A 236 -13.82 -15.91 -8.22
C LYS A 236 -13.04 -16.54 -9.36
N GLY A 237 -11.89 -15.99 -9.71
CA GLY A 237 -11.01 -16.59 -10.71
C GLY A 237 -9.57 -16.62 -10.30
N ASP A 238 -8.89 -17.69 -10.71
CA ASP A 238 -7.47 -17.88 -10.52
C ASP A 238 -6.76 -17.94 -11.88
N LEU A 239 -6.00 -16.89 -12.18
CA LEU A 239 -5.13 -16.76 -13.35
C LEU A 239 -3.65 -16.87 -12.95
N SER A 240 -3.35 -17.46 -11.79
CA SER A 240 -1.97 -17.59 -11.29
C SER A 240 -1.05 -18.38 -12.20
N THR A 241 -1.59 -19.20 -13.11
CA THR A 241 -0.81 -19.87 -14.16
C THR A 241 -0.06 -18.87 -15.05
N ILE A 242 -0.61 -17.68 -15.27
CA ILE A 242 0.04 -16.59 -16.02
C ILE A 242 1.29 -16.10 -15.28
N LEU A 243 1.29 -16.16 -13.94
CA LEU A 243 2.44 -15.76 -13.13
C LEU A 243 3.60 -16.77 -13.21
N ASP A 244 3.35 -18.05 -13.53
CA ASP A 244 4.42 -19.05 -13.71
C ASP A 244 5.27 -18.77 -14.96
N GLY A 245 4.64 -18.23 -15.99
CA GLY A 245 5.33 -17.88 -17.22
C GLY A 245 4.36 -17.57 -18.34
N MET A 246 4.76 -16.61 -19.17
CA MET A 246 4.06 -16.25 -20.41
C MET A 246 4.98 -16.42 -21.61
N LYS A 247 4.39 -16.63 -22.79
CA LYS A 247 5.16 -16.63 -24.04
C LYS A 247 5.85 -15.27 -24.21
N VAL A 248 7.16 -15.28 -24.43
CA VAL A 248 7.98 -14.06 -24.56
C VAL A 248 7.39 -13.09 -25.59
N GLY A 249 6.91 -13.61 -26.73
CA GLY A 249 6.29 -12.78 -27.77
C GLY A 249 5.13 -11.93 -27.26
N MET A 250 4.30 -12.47 -26.35
CA MET A 250 3.17 -11.74 -25.80
C MET A 250 3.58 -10.64 -24.83
N VAL A 251 4.55 -10.92 -23.96
CA VAL A 251 5.09 -9.93 -23.01
C VAL A 251 5.69 -8.75 -23.78
N ILE A 252 6.44 -9.04 -24.84
CA ILE A 252 7.03 -8.02 -25.70
C ILE A 252 5.96 -7.25 -26.48
N SER A 253 4.94 -7.91 -27.02
CA SER A 253 3.81 -7.23 -27.68
C SER A 253 3.08 -6.28 -26.74
N ALA A 254 2.83 -6.68 -25.49
CA ALA A 254 2.21 -5.83 -24.48
C ALA A 254 3.09 -4.63 -24.11
N LEU A 255 4.41 -4.83 -23.99
CA LEU A 255 5.37 -3.75 -23.74
C LEU A 255 5.43 -2.75 -24.92
N MET A 256 5.47 -3.27 -26.15
CA MET A 256 5.56 -2.49 -27.40
C MET A 256 4.35 -1.61 -27.68
N ARG A 257 3.21 -1.89 -27.04
CA ARG A 257 2.00 -1.07 -27.11
C ARG A 257 2.27 0.37 -26.64
N ASP A 258 3.04 0.50 -25.56
CA ASP A 258 3.21 1.77 -24.82
C ASP A 258 4.64 2.31 -24.91
N VAL A 259 5.63 1.43 -24.98
CA VAL A 259 7.06 1.76 -25.08
C VAL A 259 7.58 1.39 -26.48
N ARG A 260 8.19 2.34 -27.18
CA ARG A 260 8.76 2.11 -28.53
C ARG A 260 10.29 2.20 -28.61
N ASP A 261 10.96 2.29 -27.46
CA ASP A 261 12.43 2.31 -27.43
C ASP A 261 13.00 0.90 -27.65
N LYS A 262 13.63 0.71 -28.81
CA LYS A 262 14.19 -0.58 -29.24
C LYS A 262 15.22 -1.12 -28.25
N LYS A 263 16.08 -0.29 -27.65
CA LYS A 263 17.14 -0.77 -26.75
C LYS A 263 16.54 -1.36 -25.47
N VAL A 264 15.55 -0.70 -24.89
CA VAL A 264 14.88 -1.18 -23.68
C VAL A 264 14.12 -2.47 -23.97
N ILE A 265 13.40 -2.52 -25.10
CA ILE A 265 12.65 -3.71 -25.52
C ILE A 265 13.60 -4.89 -25.75
N ASP A 266 14.71 -4.69 -26.47
CA ASP A 266 15.69 -5.74 -26.76
C ASP A 266 16.37 -6.23 -25.47
N LEU A 267 16.64 -5.34 -24.50
CA LEU A 267 17.22 -5.69 -23.22
C LEU A 267 16.27 -6.56 -22.37
N VAL A 268 14.98 -6.20 -22.30
CA VAL A 268 13.95 -7.00 -21.62
C VAL A 268 13.73 -8.33 -22.33
N LYS A 269 13.69 -8.32 -23.68
CA LYS A 269 13.58 -9.54 -24.49
C LYS A 269 14.75 -10.48 -24.24
N ALA A 270 15.98 -9.97 -24.20
CA ALA A 270 17.16 -10.76 -23.89
C ALA A 270 17.08 -11.38 -22.49
N ALA A 271 16.57 -10.63 -21.49
CA ALA A 271 16.40 -11.13 -20.13
C ALA A 271 15.40 -12.30 -20.03
N LEU A 272 14.34 -12.26 -20.83
CA LEU A 272 13.30 -13.30 -20.89
C LEU A 272 13.74 -14.55 -21.67
N VAL A 273 14.55 -14.39 -22.72
CA VAL A 273 15.00 -15.50 -23.59
C VAL A 273 16.18 -16.25 -22.98
N THR A 274 17.03 -15.58 -22.19
CA THR A 274 18.22 -16.19 -21.61
C THR A 274 17.83 -17.32 -20.65
N PRO A 275 18.34 -18.55 -20.84
CA PRO A 275 17.94 -19.70 -20.04
C PRO A 275 18.48 -19.61 -18.61
N VAL A 276 17.58 -19.71 -17.64
CA VAL A 276 17.96 -19.82 -16.23
C VAL A 276 18.38 -21.26 -15.93
N ILE A 277 19.55 -21.41 -15.30
CA ILE A 277 20.03 -22.71 -14.85
C ILE A 277 19.20 -23.13 -13.64
N THR A 278 18.14 -23.91 -13.87
CA THR A 278 17.37 -24.59 -12.84
C THR A 278 17.97 -25.97 -12.60
N SER A 279 18.33 -26.26 -11.36
CA SER A 279 18.62 -27.62 -10.93
C SER A 279 17.27 -28.32 -10.90
N ARG A 280 17.11 -29.40 -11.67
CA ARG A 280 15.93 -30.25 -11.52
C ARG A 280 15.96 -30.76 -10.09
N VAL A 281 15.07 -30.24 -9.24
CA VAL A 281 14.70 -30.94 -8.03
C VAL A 281 13.84 -32.09 -8.52
N ASP A 282 14.39 -33.30 -8.53
CA ASP A 282 13.61 -34.51 -8.78
C ASP A 282 12.49 -34.59 -7.72
N GLU A 283 11.31 -34.12 -8.11
CA GLU A 283 10.03 -34.41 -7.47
C GLU A 283 9.73 -35.91 -7.64
N GLY A 284 10.42 -36.77 -6.89
CA GLY A 284 10.23 -38.21 -7.07
C GLY A 284 10.97 -39.13 -6.09
N GLU A 285 12.09 -38.72 -5.49
CA GLU A 285 12.71 -39.55 -4.47
C GLU A 285 12.24 -39.17 -3.08
N LYS A 286 11.26 -39.95 -2.58
CA LYS A 286 11.00 -40.10 -1.14
C LYS A 286 12.35 -40.35 -0.45
N LYS A 287 12.95 -39.30 0.11
CA LYS A 287 14.18 -39.40 0.92
C LYS A 287 13.94 -40.48 1.98
N LYS A 288 14.51 -41.67 1.77
CA LYS A 288 14.62 -42.71 2.79
C LYS A 288 15.19 -42.01 4.02
N LYS A 289 14.47 -42.06 5.15
CA LYS A 289 14.92 -41.52 6.44
C LYS A 289 16.23 -42.22 6.83
N LYS A 290 17.37 -41.73 6.36
CA LYS A 290 18.68 -42.09 6.92
C LYS A 290 18.65 -41.64 8.38
N LYS A 291 18.90 -42.57 9.31
CA LYS A 291 19.09 -42.26 10.73
C LYS A 291 20.03 -41.05 10.83
N ARG A 292 19.55 -39.95 11.42
CA ARG A 292 20.34 -38.74 11.67
C ARG A 292 21.56 -39.14 12.50
N LYS A 293 22.73 -39.28 11.86
CA LYS A 293 24.01 -39.16 12.58
C LYS A 293 24.03 -37.76 13.18
N TYR A 294 24.47 -37.65 14.43
CA TYR A 294 24.63 -36.40 15.15
C TYR A 294 25.56 -35.47 14.37
N GLN A 295 24.98 -34.56 13.58
CA GLN A 295 25.72 -33.47 12.97
C GLN A 295 26.01 -32.46 14.07
N LYS A 296 27.29 -32.27 14.37
CA LYS A 296 27.77 -31.18 15.22
C LYS A 296 27.18 -29.88 14.65
N LYS A 297 26.42 -29.14 15.45
CA LYS A 297 25.76 -27.90 15.02
C LYS A 297 26.83 -26.96 14.45
N ARG A 298 26.67 -26.57 13.19
CA ARG A 298 27.52 -25.56 12.55
C ARG A 298 27.24 -24.23 13.24
N VAL A 299 28.21 -23.71 13.97
CA VAL A 299 28.17 -22.31 14.41
C VAL A 299 28.23 -21.51 13.11
N LEU A 300 27.19 -20.71 12.84
CA LEU A 300 27.21 -19.81 11.69
C LEU A 300 28.41 -18.87 11.88
N ALA A 301 29.22 -18.70 10.83
CA ALA A 301 30.27 -17.69 10.85
C ALA A 301 29.63 -16.30 11.01
N GLU A 302 30.34 -15.32 11.58
CA GLU A 302 29.82 -13.95 11.79
C GLU A 302 29.35 -13.30 10.47
N ASP A 303 29.91 -13.74 9.34
CA ASP A 303 29.61 -13.31 7.98
C ASP A 303 28.44 -14.08 7.31
N GLU A 304 27.93 -15.17 7.90
CA GLU A 304 26.75 -15.87 7.36
C GLU A 304 25.46 -15.12 7.77
N PRO A 305 24.52 -14.85 6.82
CA PRO A 305 23.28 -14.16 7.15
C PRO A 305 22.54 -14.93 8.22
N LYS A 306 22.18 -14.23 9.31
CA LYS A 306 21.32 -14.80 10.35
C LYS A 306 20.04 -15.31 9.67
N PRO A 307 19.61 -16.56 9.92
CA PRO A 307 18.37 -17.07 9.35
C PRO A 307 17.23 -16.13 9.72
N ASP A 308 16.25 -16.01 8.81
CA ASP A 308 15.09 -15.14 9.02
C ASP A 308 14.46 -15.39 10.39
N PRO A 309 14.00 -14.32 11.06
CA PRO A 309 13.42 -14.46 12.38
C PRO A 309 12.20 -15.39 12.29
N TYR A 310 12.06 -16.30 13.26
CA TYR A 310 11.05 -17.35 13.23
C TYR A 310 9.62 -16.83 13.05
N TRP A 311 9.33 -15.65 13.58
CA TRP A 311 8.01 -15.02 13.42
C TRP A 311 7.69 -14.70 11.95
N LEU A 312 8.70 -14.33 11.16
CA LEU A 312 8.54 -13.93 9.76
C LEU A 312 8.27 -15.17 8.90
N GLU A 313 9.04 -16.24 9.09
CA GLU A 313 8.80 -17.55 8.46
C GLU A 313 7.38 -18.07 8.80
N SER A 314 6.99 -17.96 10.07
CA SER A 314 5.67 -18.37 10.54
C SER A 314 4.55 -17.52 9.93
N PHE A 315 4.77 -16.22 9.74
CA PHE A 315 3.80 -15.30 9.13
C PHE A 315 3.66 -15.55 7.63
N PHE A 316 4.75 -15.71 6.89
CA PHE A 316 4.68 -16.02 5.46
C PHE A 316 4.10 -17.41 5.19
N GLY A 317 4.33 -18.38 6.07
CA GLY A 317 3.63 -19.67 5.98
C GLY A 317 2.13 -19.60 6.30
N PHE A 318 1.65 -18.46 6.81
CA PHE A 318 0.24 -18.12 7.03
C PHE A 318 -0.33 -17.21 5.93
N ALA A 319 0.51 -16.69 5.02
CA ALA A 319 0.05 -15.78 3.96
C ALA A 319 -1.06 -16.43 3.11
N PRO A 320 -2.01 -15.63 2.58
CA PRO A 320 -3.06 -16.14 1.70
C PRO A 320 -2.42 -16.76 0.46
N GLU A 321 -3.06 -17.81 -0.08
CA GLU A 321 -2.66 -18.43 -1.35
C GLU A 321 -2.53 -17.37 -2.45
N GLU A 322 -3.40 -16.35 -2.41
CA GLU A 322 -3.41 -15.26 -3.38
C GLU A 322 -2.22 -14.29 -3.31
N ALA A 323 -1.44 -14.29 -2.22
CA ALA A 323 -0.24 -13.48 -2.07
C ALA A 323 1.06 -14.30 -1.97
N GLU A 324 0.97 -15.63 -1.93
CA GLU A 324 2.14 -16.52 -1.84
C GLU A 324 2.97 -16.51 -3.14
N LYS A 325 2.31 -16.26 -4.28
CA LYS A 325 2.94 -16.36 -5.60
C LYS A 325 3.45 -15.02 -6.11
N VAL A 326 4.77 -14.92 -6.28
CA VAL A 326 5.46 -13.79 -6.93
C VAL A 326 6.01 -14.28 -8.28
N PRO A 327 5.68 -13.63 -9.40
CA PRO A 327 6.19 -14.04 -10.71
C PRO A 327 7.72 -13.86 -10.78
N SER A 328 8.41 -14.83 -11.38
CA SER A 328 9.86 -14.78 -11.60
C SER A 328 10.18 -15.37 -12.98
N TRP A 329 10.20 -14.49 -13.98
CA TRP A 329 10.38 -14.86 -15.39
C TRP A 329 11.83 -14.70 -15.81
N GLY A 330 12.53 -15.81 -16.08
CA GLY A 330 13.88 -15.76 -16.59
C GLY A 330 14.83 -14.96 -15.69
N HIS A 331 15.58 -14.02 -16.30
CA HIS A 331 16.43 -13.07 -15.57
C HIS A 331 15.71 -11.79 -15.13
N CYS A 332 14.38 -11.71 -15.27
CA CYS A 332 13.58 -10.53 -14.93
C CYS A 332 13.06 -10.55 -13.49
N GLY A 333 13.76 -11.10 -12.49
CA GLY A 333 13.23 -11.27 -11.13
C GLY A 333 12.47 -10.06 -10.55
N ILE A 334 13.11 -8.89 -10.50
CA ILE A 334 12.52 -7.63 -9.98
C ILE A 334 11.48 -7.05 -10.95
N LEU A 335 11.68 -7.22 -12.26
CA LEU A 335 10.79 -6.70 -13.31
C LEU A 335 9.52 -7.55 -13.51
N SER A 336 9.55 -8.82 -13.15
CA SER A 336 8.50 -9.80 -13.45
C SER A 336 7.13 -9.38 -12.89
N PRO A 337 7.00 -8.86 -11.66
CA PRO A 337 5.72 -8.39 -11.14
C PRO A 337 5.14 -7.23 -11.96
N LEU A 338 5.97 -6.30 -12.41
CA LEU A 338 5.56 -5.20 -13.29
C LEU A 338 5.13 -5.73 -14.66
N LEU A 339 5.95 -6.59 -15.28
CA LEU A 339 5.65 -7.20 -16.58
C LEU A 339 4.36 -8.03 -16.55
N ALA A 340 4.10 -8.76 -15.47
CA ALA A 340 2.86 -9.49 -15.27
C ALA A 340 1.65 -8.55 -15.23
N ASN A 341 1.77 -7.42 -14.53
CA ASN A 341 0.71 -6.41 -14.51
C ASN A 341 0.50 -5.75 -15.89
N ILE A 342 1.56 -5.49 -16.65
CA ILE A 342 1.48 -4.98 -18.04
C ILE A 342 0.69 -5.94 -18.93
N CYS A 343 0.93 -7.24 -18.80
CA CYS A 343 0.19 -8.25 -19.58
C CYS A 343 -1.28 -8.38 -19.15
N LEU A 344 -1.55 -8.26 -17.85
CA LEU A 344 -2.91 -8.36 -17.28
C LEU A 344 -3.72 -7.06 -17.40
N ASP A 345 -3.07 -5.96 -17.75
CA ASP A 345 -3.73 -4.66 -17.93
C ASP A 345 -4.76 -4.68 -19.08
N GLU A 346 -4.54 -5.47 -20.13
CA GLU A 346 -5.54 -5.69 -21.18
C GLU A 346 -6.83 -6.34 -20.65
N LEU A 347 -6.70 -7.28 -19.72
CA LEU A 347 -7.86 -7.90 -19.05
C LEU A 347 -8.60 -6.87 -18.21
N ASP A 348 -7.86 -6.03 -17.47
CA ASP A 348 -8.45 -5.03 -16.59
C ASP A 348 -9.31 -4.03 -17.40
N HIS A 349 -8.77 -3.50 -18.51
CA HIS A 349 -9.50 -2.60 -19.40
C HIS A 349 -10.69 -3.29 -20.08
N TRP A 350 -10.54 -4.55 -20.53
CA TRP A 350 -11.64 -5.31 -21.11
C TRP A 350 -12.82 -5.49 -20.13
N ILE A 351 -12.53 -5.78 -18.85
CA ILE A 351 -13.57 -5.88 -17.81
C ILE A 351 -14.18 -4.51 -17.51
N GLU A 352 -13.39 -3.43 -17.49
CA GLU A 352 -13.91 -2.08 -17.30
C GLU A 352 -14.90 -1.66 -18.40
N ASP A 353 -14.63 -2.03 -19.66
CA ASP A 353 -15.56 -1.78 -20.74
C ASP A 353 -16.84 -2.63 -20.60
N LYS A 354 -16.72 -3.89 -20.15
CA LYS A 354 -17.89 -4.72 -19.82
C LYS A 354 -18.71 -4.18 -18.65
N ILE A 355 -18.08 -3.52 -17.68
CA ILE A 355 -18.77 -2.86 -16.58
C ILE A 355 -19.65 -1.72 -17.10
N LYS A 356 -19.14 -0.91 -18.03
CA LYS A 356 -19.90 0.18 -18.66
C LYS A 356 -21.06 -0.37 -19.50
N GLU A 357 -20.82 -1.41 -20.30
CA GLU A 357 -21.83 -2.06 -21.15
C GLU A 357 -22.97 -2.68 -20.32
N PHE A 358 -22.64 -3.28 -19.17
CA PHE A 358 -23.62 -3.96 -18.33
C PHE A 358 -24.44 -3.01 -17.44
N TYR A 359 -23.99 -1.76 -17.26
CA TYR A 359 -24.65 -0.83 -16.35
C TYR A 359 -26.02 -0.40 -16.88
N HIS A 360 -27.08 -0.79 -16.17
CA HIS A 360 -28.46 -0.38 -16.46
C HIS A 360 -29.09 0.17 -15.18
N PRO A 361 -29.26 1.50 -15.06
CA PRO A 361 -29.86 2.11 -13.87
C PRO A 361 -31.37 1.84 -13.81
N SER A 362 -31.91 1.67 -12.60
CA SER A 362 -33.35 1.53 -12.35
C SER A 362 -33.83 2.67 -11.46
N LYS A 363 -34.95 3.31 -11.83
CA LYS A 363 -35.57 4.42 -11.09
C LYS A 363 -36.07 4.03 -9.70
N ASN A 364 -36.26 2.74 -9.45
CA ASN A 364 -36.74 2.21 -8.18
C ASN A 364 -35.61 1.92 -7.17
N ASP A 365 -34.35 2.10 -7.57
CA ASP A 365 -33.18 1.77 -6.76
C ASP A 365 -32.54 3.04 -6.18
N VAL A 366 -32.89 3.34 -4.92
CA VAL A 366 -32.50 4.55 -4.16
C VAL A 366 -30.97 4.75 -4.07
N ILE A 367 -30.18 3.71 -4.36
CA ILE A 367 -28.72 3.71 -4.22
C ILE A 367 -28.02 4.44 -5.38
N TRP A 368 -28.63 4.51 -6.58
CA TRP A 368 -27.95 4.94 -7.81
C TRP A 368 -28.83 5.85 -8.70
N ASN A 369 -29.54 6.82 -8.11
CA ASN A 369 -30.43 7.71 -8.85
C ASN A 369 -29.72 8.77 -9.73
N SER A 370 -28.39 8.88 -9.65
CA SER A 370 -27.61 9.81 -10.47
C SER A 370 -27.24 9.21 -11.83
N PRO A 371 -27.36 9.96 -12.95
CA PRO A 371 -26.98 9.49 -14.29
C PRO A 371 -25.52 8.99 -14.39
N ASP A 372 -24.63 9.55 -13.57
CA ASP A 372 -23.18 9.28 -13.58
C ASP A 372 -22.72 8.18 -12.61
N GLY A 373 -23.65 7.53 -11.89
CA GLY A 373 -23.28 6.50 -10.90
C GLY A 373 -22.49 7.06 -9.70
N GLU A 374 -22.48 8.37 -9.50
CA GLU A 374 -22.02 9.01 -8.27
C GLU A 374 -23.08 8.82 -7.19
N VAL A 375 -22.67 8.15 -6.10
CA VAL A 375 -23.46 8.05 -4.86
C VAL A 375 -23.61 9.46 -4.33
N GLU A 376 -24.82 10.02 -4.35
CA GLU A 376 -25.10 11.27 -3.65
C GLU A 376 -24.66 11.16 -2.20
N GLN A 377 -24.18 12.28 -1.68
CA GLN A 377 -23.59 12.51 -0.37
C GLN A 377 -24.62 12.37 0.78
N GLY A 378 -25.47 11.35 0.74
CA GLY A 378 -26.42 10.99 1.79
C GLY A 378 -25.73 10.25 2.92
N ASN A 379 -25.18 10.98 3.89
CA ASN A 379 -24.80 10.52 5.23
C ASN A 379 -24.35 9.04 5.35
N THR A 380 -23.26 8.68 4.67
CA THR A 380 -22.68 7.32 4.60
C THR A 380 -21.93 6.92 5.89
N SER A 381 -22.63 6.94 7.03
CA SER A 381 -22.12 6.36 8.28
C SER A 381 -22.53 4.89 8.48
N TRP A 382 -23.41 4.38 7.61
CA TRP A 382 -23.89 3.00 7.60
C TRP A 382 -23.86 2.43 6.18
N PRO A 383 -23.37 1.19 5.96
CA PRO A 383 -23.51 0.51 4.68
C PRO A 383 -24.99 0.46 4.29
N GLU A 384 -25.30 1.07 3.16
CA GLU A 384 -26.65 1.41 2.73
C GLU A 384 -27.59 0.20 2.77
N PHE A 385 -28.79 0.44 3.31
CA PHE A 385 -29.87 -0.54 3.32
C PHE A 385 -30.24 -0.89 1.89
N VAL A 386 -29.86 -2.09 1.42
CA VAL A 386 -30.24 -2.59 0.09
C VAL A 386 -31.56 -3.36 0.19
N PRO A 387 -32.67 -2.87 -0.38
CA PRO A 387 -33.92 -3.61 -0.41
C PRO A 387 -33.75 -4.94 -1.17
N THR A 388 -34.22 -6.04 -0.58
CA THR A 388 -34.00 -7.38 -1.13
C THR A 388 -34.97 -7.72 -2.27
N SER A 389 -36.06 -6.97 -2.43
CA SER A 389 -37.21 -7.37 -3.26
C SER A 389 -37.65 -6.23 -4.18
N GLY A 390 -37.83 -6.54 -5.46
CA GLY A 390 -38.29 -5.61 -6.50
C GLY A 390 -37.91 -6.13 -7.90
N PRO A 391 -38.81 -6.07 -8.91
CA PRO A 391 -38.57 -6.57 -10.26
C PRO A 391 -37.52 -5.75 -11.04
N ASP A 392 -37.38 -4.45 -10.73
CA ASP A 392 -36.50 -3.52 -11.46
C ASP A 392 -35.34 -3.06 -10.58
N LYS A 393 -34.23 -3.82 -10.56
CA LYS A 393 -33.00 -3.43 -9.86
C LYS A 393 -31.95 -2.92 -10.83
N THR A 394 -31.08 -2.02 -10.36
CA THR A 394 -29.89 -1.60 -11.10
C THR A 394 -29.03 -2.82 -11.43
N LYS A 395 -28.73 -3.01 -12.71
CA LYS A 395 -27.73 -4.00 -13.14
C LYS A 395 -26.36 -3.35 -13.08
N LYS A 396 -25.44 -3.95 -12.32
CA LYS A 396 -24.10 -3.43 -12.13
C LYS A 396 -23.10 -4.57 -11.93
N ILE A 397 -21.88 -4.37 -12.38
CA ILE A 397 -20.74 -5.26 -12.14
C ILE A 397 -19.65 -4.43 -11.46
N ASP A 398 -18.98 -5.02 -10.47
CA ASP A 398 -17.73 -4.50 -9.93
C ASP A 398 -16.62 -5.54 -10.04
N TYR A 399 -15.39 -5.06 -10.19
CA TYR A 399 -14.21 -5.85 -10.49
C TYR A 399 -13.05 -5.45 -9.59
N ILE A 400 -12.29 -6.44 -9.12
CA ILE A 400 -11.04 -6.27 -8.40
C ILE A 400 -10.06 -7.36 -8.85
N ARG A 401 -8.80 -6.97 -9.07
CA ARG A 401 -7.68 -7.88 -9.28
C ARG A 401 -6.60 -7.75 -8.22
N TYR A 402 -6.15 -8.88 -7.70
CA TYR A 402 -4.98 -9.00 -6.85
C TYR A 402 -4.04 -10.08 -7.41
N GLY A 403 -3.03 -9.64 -8.16
CA GLY A 403 -2.05 -10.52 -8.79
C GLY A 403 -2.71 -11.28 -9.93
N GLY A 404 -2.65 -12.61 -9.87
CA GLY A 404 -3.38 -13.51 -10.76
C GLY A 404 -4.82 -13.77 -10.33
N HIS A 405 -5.25 -13.35 -9.14
CA HIS A 405 -6.59 -13.63 -8.65
C HIS A 405 -7.55 -12.48 -8.94
N ILE A 406 -8.74 -12.82 -9.41
CA ILE A 406 -9.80 -11.88 -9.75
C ILE A 406 -11.05 -12.15 -8.93
N LEU A 407 -11.75 -11.07 -8.60
CA LEU A 407 -13.06 -11.10 -7.95
C LEU A 407 -14.01 -10.16 -8.70
N ILE A 408 -15.08 -10.75 -9.24
CA ILE A 408 -16.13 -10.01 -9.95
C ILE A 408 -17.43 -10.14 -9.16
N GLY A 409 -18.02 -9.01 -8.75
CA GLY A 409 -19.32 -8.93 -8.11
C GLY A 409 -20.38 -8.58 -9.14
N ILE A 410 -21.48 -9.33 -9.17
CA ILE A 410 -22.57 -9.16 -10.15
C ILE A 410 -23.90 -8.92 -9.43
N ARG A 411 -24.53 -7.79 -9.74
CA ARG A 411 -25.87 -7.42 -9.29
C ARG A 411 -26.84 -7.71 -10.44
N GLY A 412 -27.41 -8.91 -10.40
CA GLY A 412 -28.29 -9.42 -11.45
C GLY A 412 -28.65 -10.89 -11.23
N PRO A 413 -29.36 -11.53 -12.16
CA PRO A 413 -29.63 -12.97 -12.14
C PRO A 413 -28.35 -13.79 -12.37
N ARG A 414 -28.39 -15.07 -11.98
CA ARG A 414 -27.28 -16.02 -12.23
C ARG A 414 -26.96 -16.19 -13.72
N ALA A 415 -27.94 -15.99 -14.59
CA ALA A 415 -27.77 -16.08 -16.04
C ALA A 415 -26.74 -15.06 -16.56
N ASP A 416 -26.83 -13.81 -16.10
CA ASP A 416 -25.90 -12.73 -16.48
C ASP A 416 -24.46 -13.07 -16.04
N ALA A 417 -24.30 -13.66 -14.85
CA ALA A 417 -23.02 -14.16 -14.37
C ALA A 417 -22.45 -15.31 -15.25
N ALA A 418 -23.31 -16.21 -15.72
CA ALA A 418 -22.90 -17.29 -16.61
C ALA A 418 -22.46 -16.77 -17.99
N THR A 419 -23.14 -15.75 -18.52
CA THR A 419 -22.76 -15.09 -19.78
C THR A 419 -21.42 -14.40 -19.66
N LEU A 420 -21.21 -13.60 -18.61
CA LEU A 420 -19.93 -12.93 -18.37
C LEU A 420 -18.78 -13.94 -18.21
N ARG A 421 -19.02 -15.04 -17.49
CA ARG A 421 -18.02 -16.10 -17.34
C ARG A 421 -17.61 -16.72 -18.69
N LYS A 422 -18.57 -16.99 -19.58
CA LYS A 422 -18.26 -17.53 -20.92
C LYS A 422 -17.40 -16.56 -21.73
N GLN A 423 -17.76 -15.28 -21.74
CA GLN A 423 -16.99 -14.23 -22.41
C GLN A 423 -15.58 -14.10 -21.84
N LEU A 424 -15.43 -14.21 -20.52
CA LEU A 424 -14.13 -14.20 -19.85
C LEU A 424 -13.25 -15.39 -20.26
N ILE A 425 -13.82 -16.61 -20.32
CA ILE A 425 -13.10 -17.81 -20.77
C ILE A 425 -12.63 -17.63 -22.22
N GLU A 426 -13.49 -17.14 -23.11
CA GLU A 426 -13.16 -16.90 -24.51
C GLU A 426 -12.06 -15.84 -24.67
N PHE A 427 -12.12 -14.76 -23.88
CA PHE A 427 -11.09 -13.73 -23.85
C PHE A 427 -9.75 -14.31 -23.39
N CYS A 428 -9.72 -15.07 -22.29
CA CYS A 428 -8.50 -15.67 -21.77
C CYS A 428 -7.89 -16.71 -22.73
N ASP A 429 -8.71 -17.49 -23.44
CA ASP A 429 -8.21 -18.43 -24.45
C ASP A 429 -7.62 -17.69 -25.65
N LYS A 430 -8.31 -16.68 -26.18
CA LYS A 430 -7.84 -15.90 -27.34
C LYS A 430 -6.57 -15.10 -27.04
N LYS A 431 -6.54 -14.42 -25.88
CA LYS A 431 -5.46 -13.49 -25.52
C LYS A 431 -4.32 -14.20 -24.81
N TYR A 432 -4.63 -14.99 -23.79
CA TYR A 432 -3.61 -15.64 -22.94
C TYR A 432 -3.26 -17.05 -23.35
N LEU A 433 -3.95 -17.63 -24.35
CA LEU A 433 -3.85 -19.05 -24.71
C LEU A 433 -4.03 -19.95 -23.48
N LEU A 434 -4.85 -19.47 -22.54
CA LEU A 434 -5.13 -20.13 -21.27
C LEU A 434 -6.55 -20.69 -21.31
N LYS A 435 -6.64 -22.02 -21.39
CA LYS A 435 -7.90 -22.74 -21.31
C LYS A 435 -8.36 -22.77 -19.86
N LEU A 436 -9.41 -22.01 -19.56
CA LEU A 436 -10.06 -21.96 -18.26
C LEU A 436 -11.31 -22.82 -18.27
N ASP A 437 -11.54 -23.54 -17.17
CA ASP A 437 -12.70 -24.41 -17.00
C ASP A 437 -13.78 -23.75 -16.13
N ASN A 438 -14.98 -24.33 -16.12
CA ASN A 438 -16.05 -23.86 -15.25
C ASN A 438 -15.73 -24.01 -13.75
N GLU A 439 -14.79 -24.90 -13.40
CA GLU A 439 -14.32 -25.11 -12.03
C GLU A 439 -13.29 -24.08 -11.58
N SER A 440 -12.47 -23.54 -12.50
CA SER A 440 -11.51 -22.48 -12.18
C SER A 440 -12.19 -21.11 -12.00
N LEU A 441 -13.42 -20.97 -12.53
CA LEU A 441 -14.27 -19.78 -12.41
C LEU A 441 -15.63 -20.13 -11.76
N PRO A 442 -15.66 -20.51 -10.46
CA PRO A 442 -16.91 -20.82 -9.78
C PRO A 442 -17.80 -19.58 -9.61
N ILE A 443 -19.10 -19.76 -9.86
CA ILE A 443 -20.13 -18.75 -9.61
C ILE A 443 -20.81 -19.06 -8.27
N GLU A 444 -20.49 -18.28 -7.26
CA GLU A 444 -20.98 -18.44 -5.89
C GLU A 444 -22.00 -17.37 -5.51
N HIS A 445 -22.92 -17.73 -4.63
CA HIS A 445 -23.86 -16.79 -4.04
C HIS A 445 -23.31 -16.32 -2.68
N ILE A 446 -23.49 -15.04 -2.36
CA ILE A 446 -22.97 -14.41 -1.13
C ILE A 446 -23.40 -15.10 0.17
N THR A 447 -24.50 -15.87 0.16
CA THR A 447 -24.96 -16.64 1.34
C THR A 447 -24.06 -17.82 1.69
N LYS A 448 -23.31 -18.38 0.72
CA LYS A 448 -22.36 -19.47 0.98
C LYS A 448 -21.09 -18.96 1.70
N GLY A 449 -20.80 -17.67 1.56
CA GLY A 449 -19.56 -17.06 2.02
C GLY A 449 -18.44 -17.26 0.99
N ILE A 450 -17.94 -16.17 0.41
CA ILE A 450 -16.91 -16.21 -0.64
C ILE A 450 -15.55 -15.95 -0.01
N MET A 451 -14.59 -16.86 -0.22
CA MET A 451 -13.23 -16.72 0.28
C MET A 451 -12.35 -15.91 -0.68
N PHE A 452 -11.80 -14.80 -0.21
CA PHE A 452 -10.85 -13.97 -0.96
C PHE A 452 -9.86 -13.28 -0.02
N LEU A 453 -8.55 -13.39 -0.30
CA LEU A 453 -7.47 -12.82 0.53
C LEU A 453 -7.55 -13.24 2.02
N ASP A 454 -7.82 -14.52 2.29
CA ASP A 454 -8.09 -15.08 3.65
C ASP A 454 -9.32 -14.51 4.40
N HIS A 455 -10.16 -13.74 3.73
CA HIS A 455 -11.41 -13.21 4.27
C HIS A 455 -12.63 -13.86 3.61
N VAL A 456 -13.67 -14.11 4.40
CA VAL A 456 -14.99 -14.57 3.97
C VAL A 456 -15.89 -13.35 3.80
N LEU A 457 -16.35 -13.13 2.57
CA LEU A 457 -17.37 -12.15 2.22
C LEU A 457 -18.74 -12.80 2.40
N CYS A 458 -19.57 -12.26 3.28
CA CYS A 458 -20.88 -12.84 3.60
C CYS A 458 -21.94 -11.76 3.80
N ARG A 459 -23.20 -12.10 3.51
CA ARG A 459 -24.34 -11.21 3.71
C ARG A 459 -24.83 -11.35 5.14
N ARG A 460 -24.77 -10.27 5.92
CA ARG A 460 -25.34 -10.21 7.27
C ARG A 460 -26.69 -9.53 7.22
N VAL A 461 -27.73 -10.24 7.64
CA VAL A 461 -29.07 -9.66 7.81
C VAL A 461 -29.11 -8.94 9.15
N VAL A 462 -29.57 -7.69 9.13
CA VAL A 462 -29.75 -6.81 10.29
C VAL A 462 -31.20 -6.39 10.33
N TYR A 463 -31.80 -6.34 11.52
CA TYR A 463 -33.18 -5.91 11.70
C TYR A 463 -33.20 -4.53 12.37
N PRO A 464 -32.92 -3.43 11.63
CA PRO A 464 -33.01 -2.09 12.19
C PRO A 464 -34.45 -1.76 12.59
N THR A 465 -34.59 -0.92 13.60
CA THR A 465 -35.86 -0.24 13.86
C THR A 465 -35.84 1.08 13.09
N LEU A 466 -36.60 1.16 11.99
CA LEU A 466 -36.80 2.39 11.22
C LEU A 466 -37.83 3.25 11.96
N ARG A 467 -37.56 4.54 12.09
CA ARG A 467 -38.49 5.51 12.68
C ARG A 467 -38.77 6.59 11.65
N TYR A 468 -40.03 6.75 11.27
CA TYR A 468 -40.44 7.80 10.34
C TYR A 468 -41.67 8.53 10.87
N THR A 469 -41.78 9.82 10.54
CA THR A 469 -42.92 10.66 10.87
C THR A 469 -43.99 10.46 9.80
N ALA A 470 -45.14 9.91 10.18
CA ALA A 470 -46.28 9.82 9.29
C ALA A 470 -46.91 11.22 9.05
N THR A 471 -47.68 11.35 7.96
CA THR A 471 -48.56 12.49 7.72
C THR A 471 -49.51 12.65 8.91
N GLY A 472 -49.31 13.72 9.69
CA GLY A 472 -49.97 13.94 10.99
C GLY A 472 -49.06 13.92 12.22
N GLY A 473 -47.73 13.85 12.06
CA GLY A 473 -46.76 14.03 13.15
C GLY A 473 -46.55 12.83 14.08
N LYS A 474 -47.24 11.71 13.82
CA LYS A 474 -47.07 10.45 14.58
C LYS A 474 -45.77 9.75 14.18
N ILE A 475 -44.88 9.50 15.13
CA ILE A 475 -43.65 8.71 14.91
C ILE A 475 -44.03 7.23 14.87
N ILE A 476 -43.90 6.60 13.70
CA ILE A 476 -44.10 5.17 13.51
C ILE A 476 -42.73 4.48 13.57
N SER A 477 -42.62 3.44 14.39
CA SER A 477 -41.43 2.58 14.43
C SER A 477 -41.73 1.23 13.78
N GLU A 478 -41.06 0.94 12.66
CA GLU A 478 -41.20 -0.31 11.93
C GLU A 478 -39.88 -1.10 11.97
N LYS A 479 -39.96 -2.43 12.11
CA LYS A 479 -38.78 -3.30 11.99
C LYS A 479 -38.48 -3.54 10.53
N GLY A 480 -37.46 -2.86 10.01
CA GLY A 480 -36.95 -3.12 8.67
C GLY A 480 -36.10 -4.38 8.63
N VAL A 481 -35.96 -4.97 7.44
CA VAL A 481 -34.93 -5.99 7.15
C VAL A 481 -33.86 -5.35 6.29
N GLY A 482 -32.70 -5.10 6.87
CA GLY A 482 -31.52 -4.60 6.18
C GLY A 482 -30.52 -5.72 5.90
N THR A 483 -29.73 -5.58 4.85
CA THR A 483 -28.62 -6.49 4.62
C THR A 483 -27.33 -5.75 4.36
N LEU A 484 -26.28 -6.20 5.07
CA LEU A 484 -24.98 -5.58 5.12
C LEU A 484 -23.93 -6.57 4.59
N LEU A 485 -22.92 -6.07 3.88
CA LEU A 485 -21.75 -6.87 3.52
C LEU A 485 -20.85 -6.99 4.76
N SER A 486 -20.65 -8.22 5.23
CA SER A 486 -19.75 -8.54 6.34
C SER A 486 -18.50 -9.22 5.80
N VAL A 487 -17.34 -8.74 6.24
CA VAL A 487 -16.03 -9.29 5.88
C VAL A 487 -15.43 -9.89 7.14
N THR A 488 -15.33 -11.21 7.19
CA THR A 488 -14.90 -11.95 8.38
C THR A 488 -13.69 -12.83 8.07
N ALA A 489 -12.87 -13.16 9.05
CA ALA A 489 -11.81 -14.15 8.87
C ALA A 489 -12.33 -15.57 9.08
N SER A 490 -11.88 -16.52 8.25
CA SER A 490 -12.25 -17.93 8.39
C SER A 490 -11.44 -18.62 9.48
N LEU A 491 -12.08 -18.92 10.63
CA LEU A 491 -11.43 -19.68 11.70
C LEU A 491 -10.99 -21.08 11.24
N LYS A 492 -11.76 -21.72 10.34
CA LYS A 492 -11.43 -23.03 9.77
C LYS A 492 -10.12 -22.99 8.98
N GLN A 493 -9.93 -21.96 8.16
CA GLN A 493 -8.71 -21.76 7.38
C GLN A 493 -7.52 -21.46 8.29
N CYS A 494 -7.72 -20.59 9.29
CA CYS A 494 -6.70 -20.31 10.29
C CYS A 494 -6.21 -21.60 10.98
N ILE A 495 -7.14 -22.49 11.38
CA ILE A 495 -6.80 -23.78 11.97
C ILE A 495 -5.98 -24.64 11.00
N LYS A 496 -6.36 -24.69 9.71
CA LYS A 496 -5.61 -25.41 8.66
C LYS A 496 -4.18 -24.87 8.52
N GLN A 497 -4.01 -23.55 8.49
CA GLN A 497 -2.69 -22.90 8.41
C GLN A 497 -1.84 -23.17 9.66
N PHE A 498 -2.40 -23.06 10.87
CA PHE A 498 -1.67 -23.40 12.09
C PHE A 498 -1.27 -24.89 12.17
N ARG A 499 -2.03 -25.79 11.54
CA ARG A 499 -1.64 -27.20 11.37
C ARG A 499 -0.48 -27.36 10.40
N LYS A 500 -0.49 -26.66 9.25
CA LYS A 500 0.65 -26.61 8.29
C LYS A 500 1.93 -26.15 9.00
N LEU A 501 1.81 -25.17 9.89
CA LEU A 501 2.91 -24.63 10.70
C LEU A 501 3.28 -25.47 11.94
N SER A 502 2.65 -26.64 12.16
CA SER A 502 2.88 -27.52 13.32
C SER A 502 2.65 -26.88 14.70
N PHE A 503 1.82 -25.84 14.79
CA PHE A 503 1.40 -25.22 16.05
C PHE A 503 0.18 -25.91 16.69
N LEU A 504 -0.54 -26.74 15.95
CA LEU A 504 -1.76 -27.44 16.40
C LEU A 504 -1.67 -28.94 16.14
N LYS A 505 -2.30 -29.74 17.02
CA LYS A 505 -2.53 -31.18 16.83
C LYS A 505 -4.00 -31.51 17.14
N GLY A 506 -4.58 -32.43 16.39
CA GLY A 506 -5.96 -32.90 16.56
C GLY A 506 -6.92 -32.41 15.47
N ASP A 507 -7.83 -33.29 15.05
CA ASP A 507 -8.81 -33.02 13.99
C ASP A 507 -10.03 -32.22 14.47
N ARG A 508 -10.52 -32.52 15.70
CA ARG A 508 -11.73 -31.91 16.27
C ARG A 508 -11.44 -30.74 17.21
N ASP A 509 -10.48 -30.89 18.12
CA ASP A 509 -10.12 -29.86 19.10
C ASP A 509 -8.71 -29.29 18.85
N PRO A 510 -8.56 -27.95 18.79
CA PRO A 510 -7.25 -27.32 18.57
C PRO A 510 -6.40 -27.39 19.85
N ASP A 511 -5.58 -28.43 19.99
CA ASP A 511 -4.58 -28.51 21.07
C ASP A 511 -3.24 -27.89 20.62
N PRO A 512 -2.75 -26.82 21.29
CA PRO A 512 -1.50 -26.16 20.92
C PRO A 512 -0.28 -27.08 21.09
N GLN A 513 0.64 -27.12 20.13
CA GLN A 513 1.89 -27.87 20.20
C GLN A 513 3.06 -27.01 20.66
N PRO A 514 4.03 -27.54 21.43
CA PRO A 514 5.22 -26.80 21.84
C PRO A 514 6.11 -26.42 20.63
N CYS A 515 6.46 -25.14 20.52
CA CYS A 515 7.38 -24.66 19.48
C CYS A 515 8.85 -25.01 19.81
N PHE A 516 9.24 -26.28 19.60
CA PHE A 516 10.61 -26.73 19.89
C PHE A 516 11.69 -26.08 19.00
N ARG A 517 11.32 -25.44 17.89
CA ARG A 517 12.26 -24.69 17.06
C ARG A 517 12.96 -23.58 17.84
N MET A 518 12.28 -23.01 18.85
CA MET A 518 12.80 -21.97 19.74
C MET A 518 13.29 -22.49 21.09
N PHE A 519 13.49 -23.80 21.27
CA PHE A 519 13.81 -24.40 22.57
C PHE A 519 15.08 -23.82 23.23
N HIS A 520 16.07 -23.47 22.42
CA HIS A 520 17.35 -22.92 22.89
C HIS A 520 17.34 -21.40 23.07
N ALA A 521 16.34 -20.68 22.55
CA ALA A 521 16.25 -19.23 22.64
C ALA A 521 15.88 -18.77 24.06
N THR A 522 16.25 -17.55 24.48
CA THR A 522 15.90 -17.00 25.81
C THR A 522 14.40 -16.77 25.94
N GLN A 523 13.89 -16.61 27.18
CA GLN A 523 12.46 -16.31 27.41
C GLN A 523 12.07 -14.95 26.80
N ALA A 524 12.93 -13.93 26.96
CA ALA A 524 12.73 -12.59 26.39
C ALA A 524 12.65 -12.65 24.86
N HIS A 525 13.66 -13.25 24.21
CA HIS A 525 13.68 -13.41 22.75
C HIS A 525 12.47 -14.21 22.23
N THR A 526 12.10 -15.28 22.91
CA THR A 526 10.95 -16.11 22.52
C THR A 526 9.63 -15.35 22.61
N ASN A 527 9.43 -14.60 23.69
CA ASN A 527 8.25 -13.75 23.84
C ASN A 527 8.24 -12.61 22.81
N ALA A 528 9.38 -11.96 22.55
CA ALA A 528 9.49 -10.88 21.58
C ALA A 528 9.13 -11.32 20.16
N GLN A 529 9.66 -12.46 19.71
CA GLN A 529 9.33 -13.06 18.41
C GLN A 529 7.84 -13.38 18.29
N MET A 530 7.25 -14.00 19.33
CA MET A 530 5.83 -14.36 19.32
C MET A 530 4.90 -13.14 19.45
N ASN A 531 5.34 -12.10 20.16
CA ASN A 531 4.64 -10.82 20.18
C ASN A 531 4.64 -10.18 18.80
N LYS A 532 5.78 -10.18 18.09
CA LYS A 532 5.83 -9.67 16.73
C LYS A 532 4.90 -10.45 15.80
N LEU A 533 4.88 -11.78 15.90
CA LEU A 533 3.90 -12.62 15.17
C LEU A 533 2.46 -12.22 15.48
N LEU A 534 2.10 -12.09 16.77
CA LEU A 534 0.77 -11.71 17.20
C LEU A 534 0.38 -10.31 16.69
N SER A 535 1.23 -9.30 16.85
CA SER A 535 0.97 -7.94 16.36
C SER A 535 0.75 -7.92 14.84
N THR A 536 1.56 -8.66 14.08
CA THR A 536 1.39 -8.75 12.62
C THR A 536 0.07 -9.43 12.25
N MET A 537 -0.33 -10.50 12.96
CA MET A 537 -1.63 -11.15 12.76
C MET A 537 -2.82 -10.25 13.13
N VAL A 538 -2.67 -9.46 14.20
CA VAL A 538 -3.67 -8.47 14.62
C VAL A 538 -3.84 -7.40 13.56
N GLU A 539 -2.75 -6.95 12.93
CA GLU A 539 -2.79 -5.97 11.85
C GLU A 539 -3.37 -6.57 10.57
N TRP A 540 -3.01 -7.81 10.21
CA TRP A 540 -3.56 -8.50 9.04
C TRP A 540 -5.10 -8.59 9.06
N TYR A 541 -5.67 -8.91 10.23
CA TYR A 541 -7.12 -8.99 10.41
C TYR A 541 -7.76 -7.69 10.93
N ARG A 542 -7.13 -6.54 10.69
CA ARG A 542 -7.67 -5.22 11.06
C ARG A 542 -9.07 -4.96 10.53
N TYR A 543 -9.32 -5.45 9.31
CA TYR A 543 -10.55 -5.30 8.56
C TYR A 543 -11.42 -6.56 8.64
N ALA A 544 -11.41 -7.31 9.74
CA ALA A 544 -12.32 -8.44 9.94
C ALA A 544 -13.37 -8.12 11.01
N ASP A 545 -14.65 -8.33 10.75
CA ASP A 545 -15.73 -8.03 11.72
C ASP A 545 -15.65 -8.94 12.96
N ASN A 546 -15.06 -10.13 12.82
CA ASN A 546 -14.79 -11.09 13.89
C ASN A 546 -13.35 -11.00 14.44
N ARG A 547 -12.61 -9.90 14.21
CA ARG A 547 -11.21 -9.69 14.64
C ARG A 547 -10.96 -10.10 16.09
N LYS A 548 -11.80 -9.65 17.03
CA LYS A 548 -11.69 -9.96 18.47
C LYS A 548 -11.68 -11.47 18.74
N LYS A 549 -12.51 -12.25 18.04
CA LYS A 549 -12.59 -13.71 18.18
C LYS A 549 -11.33 -14.40 17.62
N VAL A 550 -10.89 -13.98 16.45
CA VAL A 550 -9.76 -14.57 15.71
C VAL A 550 -8.44 -14.29 16.43
N VAL A 551 -8.22 -13.05 16.85
CA VAL A 551 -7.02 -12.66 17.60
C VAL A 551 -6.97 -13.37 18.96
N ASN A 552 -8.10 -13.49 19.65
CA ASN A 552 -8.15 -14.23 20.91
C ASN A 552 -7.80 -15.72 20.71
N PHE A 553 -8.25 -16.31 19.60
CA PHE A 553 -7.87 -17.67 19.20
C PHE A 553 -6.36 -17.79 18.93
N PHE A 554 -5.75 -16.86 18.21
CA PHE A 554 -4.30 -16.86 17.97
C PHE A 554 -3.50 -16.69 19.26
N SER A 555 -3.92 -15.75 20.11
CA SER A 555 -3.32 -15.56 21.44
C SER A 555 -3.44 -16.83 22.28
N TYR A 556 -4.56 -17.56 22.18
CA TYR A 556 -4.71 -18.87 22.83
C TYR A 556 -3.72 -19.91 22.34
N ILE A 557 -3.56 -20.06 21.02
CA ILE A 557 -2.62 -21.03 20.44
C ILE A 557 -1.19 -20.68 20.84
N ILE A 558 -0.76 -19.45 20.61
CA ILE A 558 0.63 -19.03 20.82
C ILE A 558 0.99 -19.11 22.31
N ARG A 559 0.12 -18.62 23.20
CA ARG A 559 0.31 -18.75 24.66
C ARG A 559 0.29 -20.20 25.12
N GLY A 560 -0.53 -21.05 24.51
CA GLY A 560 -0.56 -22.49 24.79
C GLY A 560 0.75 -23.17 24.36
N SER A 561 1.19 -22.91 23.14
CA SER A 561 2.44 -23.41 22.56
C SER A 561 3.65 -23.01 23.41
N LEU A 562 3.75 -21.74 23.79
CA LEU A 562 4.82 -21.23 24.64
C LEU A 562 4.77 -21.80 26.05
N SER A 563 3.59 -21.96 26.65
CA SER A 563 3.49 -22.59 27.96
C SER A 563 4.00 -24.03 27.96
N LYS A 564 3.71 -24.81 26.89
CA LYS A 564 4.23 -26.17 26.75
C LYS A 564 5.74 -26.19 26.46
N LEU A 565 6.23 -25.24 25.67
CA LEU A 565 7.66 -25.04 25.42
C LEU A 565 8.42 -24.77 26.73
N TYR A 566 7.94 -23.82 27.51
CA TYR A 566 8.56 -23.45 28.78
C TYR A 566 8.41 -24.54 29.84
N ALA A 567 7.29 -25.28 29.84
CA ALA A 567 7.13 -26.47 30.66
C ALA A 567 8.26 -27.48 30.41
N ALA A 568 8.51 -27.81 29.13
CA ALA A 568 9.60 -28.70 28.76
C ALA A 568 10.99 -28.10 29.09
N LYS A 569 11.22 -26.83 28.73
CA LYS A 569 12.52 -26.17 28.88
C LYS A 569 12.95 -26.01 30.33
N TYR A 570 12.04 -25.60 31.21
CA TYR A 570 12.32 -25.37 32.63
C TYR A 570 11.94 -26.56 33.52
N LYS A 571 11.65 -27.74 32.93
CA LYS A 571 11.23 -28.96 33.63
C LYS A 571 10.02 -28.75 34.55
N LEU A 572 9.09 -27.88 34.14
CA LEU A 572 7.83 -27.66 34.84
C LEU A 572 6.82 -28.68 34.32
N ARG A 573 6.26 -29.53 35.19
CA ARG A 573 5.40 -30.68 34.82
C ARG A 573 4.10 -30.31 34.10
N SER A 574 3.63 -29.06 34.15
CA SER A 574 2.35 -28.65 33.55
C SER A 574 2.32 -27.19 33.12
N ARG A 575 1.45 -26.88 32.13
CA ARG A 575 1.14 -25.50 31.70
C ARG A 575 0.62 -24.62 32.84
N ALA A 576 -0.13 -25.21 33.77
CA ALA A 576 -0.69 -24.49 34.91
C ALA A 576 0.42 -23.99 35.85
N LYS A 577 1.46 -24.80 36.08
CA LYS A 577 2.62 -24.39 36.88
C LYS A 577 3.40 -23.24 36.21
N VAL A 578 3.49 -23.26 34.88
CA VAL A 578 4.07 -22.15 34.11
C VAL A 578 3.29 -20.86 34.32
N TYR A 579 1.96 -20.88 34.21
CA TYR A 579 1.14 -19.68 34.44
C TYR A 579 1.16 -19.19 35.89
N LYS A 580 1.32 -20.09 36.87
CA LYS A 580 1.46 -19.72 38.28
C LYS A 580 2.73 -18.89 38.54
N ILE A 581 3.84 -19.25 37.90
CA ILE A 581 5.14 -18.57 38.05
C ILE A 581 5.23 -17.36 37.11
N GLY A 582 4.99 -17.58 35.83
CA GLY A 582 5.18 -16.61 34.73
C GLY A 582 4.07 -15.57 34.59
N ALA A 583 3.02 -15.66 35.40
CA ALA A 583 1.72 -15.02 35.17
C ALA A 583 1.04 -15.48 33.86
N ARG A 584 -0.23 -15.10 33.66
CA ARG A 584 -1.04 -15.53 32.49
C ARG A 584 -0.45 -15.05 31.16
N ASN A 585 0.26 -13.93 31.18
CA ASN A 585 0.93 -13.32 30.02
C ASN A 585 2.41 -13.73 29.88
N LEU A 586 2.95 -14.61 30.74
CA LEU A 586 4.35 -15.06 30.66
C LEU A 586 5.40 -13.93 30.77
N SER A 587 5.05 -12.82 31.42
CA SER A 587 5.97 -11.68 31.62
C SER A 587 6.95 -11.90 32.77
N ARG A 588 6.63 -12.76 33.74
CA ARG A 588 7.53 -13.02 34.86
C ARG A 588 8.59 -14.06 34.47
N PRO A 589 9.84 -13.90 34.91
CA PRO A 589 10.88 -14.89 34.67
C PRO A 589 10.50 -16.23 35.29
N LEU A 590 10.53 -17.30 34.50
CA LEU A 590 10.13 -18.64 34.94
C LEU A 590 11.19 -19.38 35.76
N LYS A 591 12.42 -18.85 35.75
CA LYS A 591 13.50 -19.30 36.62
C LYS A 591 13.57 -18.34 37.80
N GLU A 592 13.15 -18.79 38.97
CA GLU A 592 13.50 -18.11 40.23
C GLU A 592 15.03 -18.17 40.37
N LYS A 593 15.69 -17.01 40.32
CA LYS A 593 17.07 -16.89 40.78
C LYS A 593 16.99 -16.39 42.23
N LYS A 594 17.07 -17.29 43.20
CA LYS A 594 17.52 -16.89 44.55
C LYS A 594 18.89 -16.19 44.36
N GLY A 595 18.96 -14.88 44.64
CA GLY A 595 20.19 -14.08 44.53
C GLY A 595 20.51 -13.54 43.14
N GLN A 596 19.78 -12.54 42.63
CA GLN A 596 20.32 -11.66 41.58
C GLN A 596 21.08 -10.52 42.25
N SER A 597 22.33 -10.29 41.84
CA SER A 597 23.11 -9.14 42.25
C SER A 597 22.45 -7.83 41.74
N PRO A 598 22.60 -6.72 42.48
CA PRO A 598 22.18 -5.38 42.05
C PRO A 598 22.67 -5.00 40.64
N GLU A 599 23.80 -5.58 40.23
CA GLU A 599 24.42 -5.41 38.92
C GLU A 599 23.55 -5.89 37.76
N TYR A 600 22.80 -6.99 37.90
CA TYR A 600 21.88 -7.46 36.84
C TYR A 600 20.66 -6.53 36.69
N HIS A 601 20.18 -5.94 37.79
CA HIS A 601 19.17 -4.89 37.74
C HIS A 601 19.71 -3.61 37.08
N ASN A 602 20.97 -3.27 37.35
CA ASN A 602 21.66 -2.18 36.67
C ASN A 602 21.82 -2.46 35.18
N LEU A 603 22.18 -3.69 34.76
CA LEU A 603 22.27 -4.06 33.34
C LEU A 603 20.92 -4.01 32.62
N LEU A 604 19.82 -4.39 33.29
CA LEU A 604 18.46 -4.19 32.78
C LEU A 604 18.10 -2.69 32.68
N ARG A 605 18.46 -1.89 33.69
CA ARG A 605 18.21 -0.44 33.71
C ARG A 605 19.02 0.31 32.65
N MET A 606 20.23 -0.18 32.35
CA MET A 606 21.13 0.31 31.31
C MET A 606 20.76 -0.23 29.91
N GLY A 607 19.75 -1.11 29.80
CA GLY A 607 19.28 -1.66 28.51
C GLY A 607 20.20 -2.73 27.88
N LEU A 608 21.18 -3.24 28.63
CA LEU A 608 22.13 -4.26 28.16
C LEU A 608 21.57 -5.69 28.21
N VAL A 609 20.43 -5.89 28.87
CA VAL A 609 19.71 -7.17 28.97
C VAL A 609 18.27 -6.96 28.51
N GLU A 610 17.75 -7.85 27.66
CA GLU A 610 16.36 -7.79 27.17
C GLU A 610 15.36 -7.99 28.32
N SER A 611 14.43 -7.05 28.50
CA SER A 611 13.28 -7.22 29.38
C SER A 611 12.36 -8.33 28.87
N ILE A 612 11.75 -9.09 29.79
CA ILE A 612 10.76 -10.11 29.40
C ILE A 612 9.42 -9.41 29.20
N ASP A 613 9.16 -9.03 27.96
CA ASP A 613 7.85 -8.50 27.59
C ASP A 613 6.81 -9.63 27.66
N GLY A 614 5.69 -9.36 28.33
CA GLY A 614 4.57 -10.29 28.36
C GLY A 614 3.93 -10.43 26.99
N LEU A 615 3.23 -11.55 26.77
CA LEU A 615 2.45 -11.74 25.57
C LEU A 615 1.35 -10.69 25.44
N GLN A 616 1.25 -10.09 24.25
CA GLN A 616 0.22 -9.13 23.90
C GLN A 616 -1.13 -9.82 23.59
N TYR A 617 -2.22 -9.05 23.63
CA TYR A 617 -3.58 -9.50 23.27
C TYR A 617 -4.11 -10.72 24.04
N THR A 618 -3.66 -10.92 25.28
CA THR A 618 -4.09 -12.07 26.12
C THR A 618 -5.56 -12.02 26.56
N ARG A 619 -6.16 -10.82 26.54
CA ARG A 619 -7.57 -10.58 26.81
C ARG A 619 -8.20 -9.92 25.59
N MET A 620 -9.47 -10.23 25.35
CA MET A 620 -10.23 -9.69 24.22
C MET A 620 -10.37 -8.16 24.26
N SER A 621 -10.31 -7.55 25.45
CA SER A 621 -10.34 -6.08 25.64
C SER A 621 -9.08 -5.37 25.13
N LEU A 622 -7.94 -6.08 25.06
CA LEU A 622 -6.69 -5.53 24.55
C LEU A 622 -6.64 -5.58 23.01
N VAL A 623 -7.58 -6.28 22.38
CA VAL A 623 -7.66 -6.36 20.92
C VAL A 623 -8.32 -5.10 20.40
N PRO A 624 -7.67 -4.35 19.49
CA PRO A 624 -8.26 -3.16 18.90
C PRO A 624 -9.56 -3.49 18.16
N GLU A 625 -10.44 -2.51 18.06
CA GLU A 625 -11.71 -2.68 17.36
C GLU A 625 -11.52 -2.85 15.85
N THR A 626 -12.53 -3.39 15.18
CA THR A 626 -12.50 -3.52 13.71
C THR A 626 -12.57 -2.14 13.09
N ASP A 627 -11.71 -1.90 12.11
CA ASP A 627 -11.68 -0.65 11.37
C ASP A 627 -12.73 -0.70 10.26
N TYR A 628 -13.77 0.15 10.38
CA TYR A 628 -14.84 0.30 9.40
C TYR A 628 -14.65 1.51 8.48
N THR A 629 -13.50 2.21 8.53
CA THR A 629 -13.30 3.44 7.76
C THR A 629 -13.40 3.19 6.24
N PRO A 630 -14.48 3.66 5.58
CA PRO A 630 -14.63 3.45 4.14
C PRO A 630 -13.61 4.29 3.37
N PHE A 631 -13.32 3.91 2.14
CA PHE A 631 -12.57 4.77 1.22
C PHE A 631 -13.49 5.84 0.60
N PRO A 632 -12.99 7.04 0.28
CA PRO A 632 -13.75 8.02 -0.49
C PRO A 632 -14.00 7.52 -1.93
N ALA A 633 -14.98 8.14 -2.61
CA ALA A 633 -15.19 7.96 -4.05
C ALA A 633 -13.94 8.26 -4.85
N GLY A 634 -13.60 7.38 -5.80
CA GLY A 634 -12.36 7.49 -6.58
C GLY A 634 -11.08 7.43 -5.75
N TRP A 635 -11.03 6.67 -4.65
CA TRP A 635 -9.81 6.59 -3.83
C TRP A 635 -8.58 6.22 -4.66
N ARG A 636 -7.53 7.00 -4.46
CA ARG A 636 -6.17 6.77 -4.95
C ARG A 636 -5.18 6.70 -3.78
N PRO A 637 -4.04 6.02 -3.94
CA PRO A 637 -2.93 6.09 -3.00
C PRO A 637 -2.46 7.51 -2.72
N ASP A 638 -1.87 7.74 -1.55
CA ASP A 638 -1.51 9.11 -1.12
C ASP A 638 -0.38 9.73 -1.97
N HIS A 639 0.54 8.91 -2.50
CA HIS A 639 1.58 9.39 -3.43
C HIS A 639 0.99 9.85 -4.77
N GLU A 640 0.02 9.12 -5.34
CA GLU A 640 -0.68 9.56 -6.56
C GLU A 640 -1.46 10.85 -6.33
N LYS A 641 -2.11 11.00 -5.17
CA LYS A 641 -2.81 12.25 -4.83
C LYS A 641 -1.84 13.42 -4.77
N ALA A 642 -0.71 13.24 -4.10
CA ALA A 642 0.32 14.27 -4.01
C ALA A 642 0.86 14.67 -5.39
N LEU A 643 1.06 13.70 -6.29
CA LEU A 643 1.47 13.96 -7.68
C LEU A 643 0.41 14.73 -8.46
N LEU A 644 -0.87 14.30 -8.39
CA LEU A 644 -1.97 14.96 -9.09
C LEU A 644 -2.23 16.38 -8.55
N GLU A 645 -2.09 16.57 -7.24
CA GLU A 645 -2.18 17.89 -6.61
C GLU A 645 -1.02 18.78 -7.05
N TYR A 646 0.20 18.25 -7.08
CA TYR A 646 1.37 18.96 -7.60
C TYR A 646 1.19 19.38 -9.07
N ILE A 647 0.76 18.45 -9.94
CA ILE A 647 0.49 18.75 -11.36
C ILE A 647 -0.58 19.83 -11.49
N ARG A 648 -1.66 19.72 -10.71
CA ARG A 648 -2.73 20.74 -10.69
C ARG A 648 -2.23 22.10 -10.23
N LEU A 649 -1.26 22.16 -9.30
CA LEU A 649 -0.66 23.41 -8.83
C LEU A 649 0.39 23.98 -9.78
N ASP A 650 1.06 23.14 -10.57
CA ASP A 650 2.02 23.57 -11.59
C ASP A 650 1.33 24.09 -12.86
N ASP A 651 0.05 23.75 -13.07
CA ASP A 651 -0.70 24.20 -14.23
C ASP A 651 -0.86 25.74 -14.23
N PRO A 652 -0.43 26.44 -15.30
CA PRO A 652 -0.41 27.91 -15.31
C PRO A 652 -1.82 28.52 -15.28
N LYS A 653 -2.82 27.79 -15.77
CA LYS A 653 -4.23 28.22 -15.74
C LYS A 653 -4.81 28.23 -14.33
N THR A 654 -4.57 27.17 -13.56
CA THR A 654 -5.04 27.08 -12.18
C THR A 654 -4.31 28.07 -11.29
N LEU A 655 -3.02 28.33 -11.56
CA LEU A 655 -2.26 29.40 -10.89
C LEU A 655 -2.84 30.79 -11.20
N GLU A 656 -3.23 31.06 -12.44
CA GLU A 656 -3.84 32.34 -12.80
C GLU A 656 -5.27 32.46 -12.24
N GLU A 657 -6.06 31.39 -12.22
CA GLU A 657 -7.36 31.33 -11.55
C GLU A 657 -7.24 31.56 -10.04
N GLN A 658 -6.25 30.95 -9.39
CA GLN A 658 -5.95 31.19 -7.97
C GLN A 658 -5.51 32.63 -7.74
N ARG A 659 -4.67 33.20 -8.63
CA ARG A 659 -4.28 34.61 -8.57
C ARG A 659 -5.46 35.55 -8.77
N SER A 660 -6.37 35.23 -9.69
CA SER A 660 -7.61 36.00 -9.91
C SER A 660 -8.51 35.90 -8.70
N CYS A 661 -8.70 34.69 -8.14
CA CYS A 661 -9.46 34.46 -6.92
C CYS A 661 -8.88 35.23 -5.72
N ILE A 662 -7.55 35.19 -5.53
CA ILE A 662 -6.86 35.97 -4.50
C ILE A 662 -7.01 37.49 -4.74
N ARG A 663 -7.04 37.94 -6.00
CA ARG A 663 -7.23 39.34 -6.38
C ARG A 663 -8.68 39.82 -6.17
N GLU A 664 -9.66 38.98 -6.46
CA GLU A 664 -11.09 39.25 -6.37
C GLU A 664 -11.62 39.13 -4.93
N GLN A 665 -11.20 38.11 -4.19
CA GLN A 665 -11.69 37.83 -2.83
C GLN A 665 -10.78 38.41 -1.73
N GLY A 666 -9.55 38.83 -2.08
CA GLY A 666 -8.54 39.23 -1.12
C GLY A 666 -8.03 38.06 -0.27
N LEU A 667 -6.88 38.22 0.38
CA LEU A 667 -6.42 37.31 1.42
C LEU A 667 -7.22 37.61 2.70
N ILE A 668 -8.33 36.91 2.90
CA ILE A 668 -9.14 37.04 4.11
C ILE A 668 -8.42 36.29 5.25
N SER A 669 -8.04 37.00 6.30
CA SER A 669 -7.50 36.39 7.52
C SER A 669 -8.53 35.40 8.11
N PRO A 670 -8.13 34.28 8.72
CA PRO A 670 -9.06 33.40 9.42
C PRO A 670 -9.96 34.14 10.43
N GLN A 671 -9.43 35.19 11.07
CA GLN A 671 -10.19 36.08 11.95
C GLN A 671 -11.23 36.92 11.20
N ASP A 672 -10.90 37.41 10.00
CA ASP A 672 -11.81 38.21 9.17
C ASP A 672 -12.91 37.32 8.57
N TYR A 673 -12.59 36.08 8.21
CA TYR A 673 -13.57 35.10 7.73
C TYR A 673 -14.57 34.72 8.81
N VAL A 674 -14.09 34.48 10.04
CA VAL A 674 -14.97 34.25 11.20
C VAL A 674 -15.81 35.49 11.51
N SER A 675 -15.23 36.68 11.43
CA SER A 675 -15.95 37.93 11.63
C SER A 675 -17.02 38.15 10.55
N MET A 676 -16.73 37.82 9.30
CA MET A 676 -17.68 37.88 8.18
C MET A 676 -18.79 36.84 8.32
N LEU A 677 -18.48 35.60 8.75
CA LEU A 677 -19.49 34.57 9.04
C LEU A 677 -20.41 35.01 10.18
N VAL A 678 -19.85 35.52 11.28
CA VAL A 678 -20.61 36.03 12.43
C VAL A 678 -21.44 37.23 12.02
N TRP A 679 -20.90 38.13 11.21
CA TRP A 679 -21.59 39.30 10.67
C TRP A 679 -22.74 38.90 9.74
N ASN A 680 -22.53 37.93 8.85
CA ASN A 680 -23.56 37.40 7.96
C ASN A 680 -24.66 36.66 8.73
N TYR A 681 -24.30 35.90 9.77
CA TYR A 681 -25.29 35.31 10.69
C TYR A 681 -26.10 36.36 11.44
N LYS A 682 -25.45 37.45 11.87
CA LYS A 682 -26.11 38.56 12.57
C LYS A 682 -27.00 39.40 11.64
N ARG A 683 -26.66 39.49 10.35
CA ARG A 683 -27.44 40.21 9.32
C ARG A 683 -28.62 39.38 8.80
N ASN A 684 -28.43 38.08 8.61
CA ASN A 684 -29.39 37.19 7.94
C ASN A 684 -30.21 36.36 8.93
N ALA A 685 -30.63 36.96 10.05
CA ALA A 685 -31.59 36.32 10.96
C ALA A 685 -32.99 36.13 10.35
N ASN A 686 -33.26 36.60 9.12
CA ASN A 686 -34.45 36.27 8.35
C ASN A 686 -34.10 36.01 6.88
N ILE A 687 -34.42 34.79 6.42
CA ILE A 687 -34.32 34.23 5.06
C ILE A 687 -32.92 33.70 4.66
N VAL A 688 -32.79 32.38 4.72
CA VAL A 688 -31.77 31.57 4.05
C VAL A 688 -32.26 31.31 2.62
N ASP A 689 -31.46 31.65 1.60
CA ASP A 689 -30.89 30.72 0.61
C ASP A 689 -30.29 31.47 -0.60
N GLN A 690 -28.98 31.75 -0.60
CA GLN A 690 -28.26 32.28 -1.78
C GLN A 690 -26.83 31.74 -1.95
N LEU A 691 -26.41 30.74 -1.17
CA LEU A 691 -25.07 30.13 -1.30
C LEU A 691 -25.08 28.74 -1.93
N SER A 692 -26.26 28.19 -2.25
CA SER A 692 -26.44 26.90 -2.91
C SER A 692 -26.40 26.99 -4.45
N THR A 693 -26.41 28.19 -5.04
CA THR A 693 -26.57 28.36 -6.51
C THR A 693 -25.28 28.69 -7.28
N THR A 694 -24.15 28.97 -6.63
CA THR A 694 -22.91 29.40 -7.34
C THR A 694 -21.80 28.35 -7.41
N MET A 695 -22.05 27.12 -6.97
CA MET A 695 -21.11 25.99 -7.12
C MET A 695 -21.53 24.96 -8.18
N ILE A 696 -22.49 25.28 -9.06
CA ILE A 696 -22.83 24.44 -10.22
C ILE A 696 -22.54 25.21 -11.51
N GLY A 697 -21.36 24.97 -12.07
CA GLY A 697 -21.03 25.41 -13.42
C GLY A 697 -21.79 24.59 -14.46
N GLY A 698 -22.67 25.27 -15.21
CA GLY A 698 -22.92 25.06 -16.63
C GLY A 698 -23.49 23.71 -17.11
N ASN A 699 -24.81 23.54 -17.05
CA ASN A 699 -25.66 23.10 -18.17
C ASN A 699 -27.10 22.82 -17.68
N ASN A 700 -27.99 23.81 -17.85
CA ASN A 700 -29.45 23.66 -18.10
C ASN A 700 -30.20 24.97 -17.78
N ILE A 701 -29.91 26.03 -18.52
CA ILE A 701 -30.77 27.22 -18.55
C ILE A 701 -31.76 27.01 -19.69
N ARG A 702 -32.89 26.34 -19.43
CA ARG A 702 -34.11 26.49 -20.26
C ARG A 702 -35.43 25.99 -19.66
N SER A 703 -35.45 25.28 -18.53
CA SER A 703 -36.72 24.76 -17.97
C SER A 703 -37.27 25.53 -16.76
N GLY A 704 -36.59 26.58 -16.27
CA GLY A 704 -36.97 27.30 -15.05
C GLY A 704 -37.68 28.64 -15.24
N LYS A 705 -38.04 29.02 -16.48
CA LYS A 705 -38.62 30.34 -16.79
C LYS A 705 -40.15 30.38 -16.84
N GLU A 706 -40.83 29.24 -16.69
CA GLU A 706 -42.29 29.15 -16.83
C GLU A 706 -43.06 29.13 -15.49
N LEU A 707 -42.38 29.04 -14.34
CA LEU A 707 -43.03 28.86 -13.03
C LEU A 707 -43.00 30.09 -12.12
N LEU A 708 -42.35 31.19 -12.52
CA LEU A 708 -42.23 32.43 -11.74
C LEU A 708 -43.14 33.57 -12.23
N LEU A 709 -44.02 33.33 -13.19
CA LEU A 709 -44.94 34.34 -13.77
C LEU A 709 -46.39 34.21 -13.29
N ARG A 710 -46.68 33.45 -12.22
CA ARG A 710 -48.07 33.22 -11.78
C ARG A 710 -48.40 33.60 -10.33
N SER A 711 -47.57 34.43 -9.69
CA SER A 711 -47.92 34.96 -8.37
C SER A 711 -47.31 36.35 -8.20
N ASN A 712 -47.95 37.34 -8.82
CA ASN A 712 -47.98 38.73 -8.38
C ASN A 712 -48.98 39.50 -9.26
N HIS A 713 -50.25 39.45 -8.91
CA HIS A 713 -51.21 40.51 -9.22
C HIS A 713 -52.09 40.74 -7.99
N GLU A 714 -51.86 41.91 -7.39
CA GLU A 714 -52.83 42.90 -6.91
C GLU A 714 -53.77 42.61 -5.73
N ASN A 715 -53.61 43.45 -4.69
CA ASN A 715 -54.63 43.87 -3.72
C ASN A 715 -55.75 44.66 -4.43
N TYR A 716 -57.00 44.59 -3.92
CA TYR A 716 -57.82 45.74 -3.50
C TYR A 716 -59.16 45.30 -2.84
N ASP A 717 -59.60 46.12 -1.87
CA ASP A 717 -60.97 46.44 -1.43
C ASP A 717 -61.71 45.74 -0.24
N GLN A 718 -61.75 46.52 0.86
CA GLN A 718 -62.91 47.10 1.56
C GLN A 718 -63.92 46.28 2.42
N SER A 719 -63.95 46.71 3.70
CA SER A 719 -65.11 47.26 4.45
C SER A 719 -65.96 46.38 5.40
N THR A 720 -65.93 46.83 6.68
CA THR A 720 -67.06 47.14 7.60
C THR A 720 -67.83 46.06 8.38
N ARG A 721 -68.16 46.46 9.63
CA ARG A 721 -69.21 46.00 10.58
C ARG A 721 -68.92 44.78 11.45
N ASP A 722 -69.29 44.67 12.73
CA ASP A 722 -69.89 45.58 13.73
C ASP A 722 -69.63 44.97 15.12
N GLU A 723 -69.88 45.80 16.14
CA GLU A 723 -69.93 45.61 17.59
C GLU A 723 -70.62 44.34 18.13
N GLU A 724 -70.24 43.96 19.37
CA GLU A 724 -71.12 43.63 20.53
C GLU A 724 -70.52 42.57 21.48
N ASP A 725 -70.00 43.08 22.59
CA ASP A 725 -70.42 42.83 23.98
C ASP A 725 -70.56 41.41 24.60
N ASN A 726 -69.95 41.34 25.80
CA ASN A 726 -70.42 40.77 27.07
C ASN A 726 -70.79 39.28 27.19
N GLU A 727 -70.04 38.57 28.06
CA GLU A 727 -70.49 38.05 29.38
C GLU A 727 -69.27 37.37 30.04
N GLU A 728 -68.76 37.84 31.18
CA GLU A 728 -69.11 37.37 32.53
C GLU A 728 -69.00 35.83 32.69
N ARG A 729 -68.41 35.18 33.71
CA ARG A 729 -67.75 35.53 34.98
C ARG A 729 -67.45 34.19 35.69
N PHE A 730 -66.64 34.24 36.75
CA PHE A 730 -66.56 33.28 37.88
C PHE A 730 -65.79 31.93 37.76
N HIS A 731 -64.59 31.97 38.36
CA HIS A 731 -64.11 31.17 39.52
C HIS A 731 -64.36 29.65 39.64
N ALA A 732 -63.26 28.91 39.84
CA ALA A 732 -62.89 28.19 41.08
C ALA A 732 -61.55 27.46 40.81
N ALA A 733 -60.39 27.80 41.40
CA ALA A 733 -59.96 27.69 42.80
C ALA A 733 -59.82 26.25 43.33
N HIS A 734 -58.57 25.92 43.72
CA HIS A 734 -58.13 24.82 44.61
C HIS A 734 -58.31 23.38 44.08
N MET A 735 -57.47 22.38 44.36
CA MET A 735 -56.29 22.08 45.20
C MET A 735 -55.83 20.71 44.60
N LEU A 736 -54.59 20.27 44.50
CA LEU A 736 -53.49 20.14 45.46
C LEU A 736 -52.29 19.56 44.66
#